data_AF-A0A4R1BB75-F1
#
_entry.id   AF-A0A4R1BB75-F1
#
_cell.length_a   1.000
_cell.length_b   1.000
_cell.length_c   1.000
_cell.angle_alpha   90.00
_cell.angle_beta   90.00
_cell.angle_gamma   90.00
#
_symmetry.space_group_name_H-M   'P 1'
#
loop_
_entity.id
_entity.type
_entity.pdbx_description
1 polymer ?
#
loop_
_entity_poly.entity_id
_entity_poly.type
_entity_poly.pdbx_seq_one_letter_code
_entity_poly.pdbx_strand_id
1 'polypeptide(L)'
;MMNPKALNPQGCPAARPVIFFFRKPVLIRILSALSVVAAVFAQDARAQAPTLSNRGTDFWVGYGHHQFMEPGQTNAQEMVLYLSAEQAATVTVTLVTGSATPRVYTYNVPANTTITTDLIAKSGAYDMRLYSPPVSLGGNGGEGIFNRSVHIESNVPIVAYAHIYGSASSGAALLLPTNAWGYSYTSVNSAQSYAANCFSWVYVVAREDSTMVEITPSVATRLGKPAGVPFTVTLSKGQVYQVLGAPESASAKSQMTGTRVRSVVNSLGVSQPIAVFSGSSRTSGEMLCGGSGGGDNDMQQAFPAHAWGTRYLTAPFSTSTAASTFQTNVYKVITRWPNTVVRRNGVVLTPGVDGYYIFASNQPELIEADKPVMVGQFMGGGSCVGSLGDPEMVFLTALDQGITSARFFRNTREGISINYATVIVPDAALASLRIDGGSAFNHVYDHPRLAGYKIVVKSWTAAQASVQIQCDSAFTAITYGLGSVESYGYNVGLLVRNLDAWPTARIQGSAEGTDTVQAGAPFRFVVRSPHRLTGITWQLSGVSGLSPSADATLTNPAAVDSVQINGRMWYTYQTASTYTASVTGSYSVPVRYAFPLLEQSDGQATVAYNFSVAGVATAASNLVADASELTVGPNPVRGALQIRYKGRPGGLLTATLLNSMGRPAGRSHTLSGNTATMDVSGLPAGVYTLLLTDSRSGRTLQRQVVKL
;
A
#
# COMPACT_ATOMS: atom_id res chain seq x y z
N MET A 1 30.15 44.87 61.29
CA MET A 1 30.40 44.89 59.83
C MET A 1 29.06 44.71 59.12
N MET A 2 28.92 45.38 57.97
CA MET A 2 27.69 45.94 57.41
C MET A 2 26.54 44.96 57.06
N ASN A 3 25.34 45.51 57.24
CA ASN A 3 24.02 45.23 56.66
C ASN A 3 23.42 46.64 56.33
N PRO A 4 22.23 46.89 55.72
CA PRO A 4 21.25 46.01 55.07
C PRO A 4 20.49 46.58 53.82
N LYS A 5 19.62 45.74 53.26
CA LYS A 5 18.24 45.92 52.70
C LYS A 5 17.67 47.28 52.21
N ALA A 6 16.96 47.15 51.07
CA ALA A 6 15.60 47.62 50.71
C ALA A 6 15.22 49.13 50.74
N LEU A 7 14.57 49.61 49.67
CA LEU A 7 13.22 50.25 49.65
C LEU A 7 12.99 51.06 48.36
N ASN A 8 11.77 50.95 47.83
CA ASN A 8 11.11 51.94 46.95
C ASN A 8 10.44 52.99 47.86
N PRO A 9 10.39 54.30 47.51
CA PRO A 9 9.08 54.88 47.17
C PRO A 9 9.09 56.06 46.15
N GLN A 10 7.87 56.43 45.79
CA GLN A 10 7.38 57.39 44.79
C GLN A 10 7.75 58.88 44.98
N GLY A 11 7.69 59.66 43.88
CA GLY A 11 7.54 61.12 43.88
C GLY A 11 7.54 61.77 42.47
N CYS A 12 6.35 62.09 41.95
CA CYS A 12 6.03 62.83 40.69
C CYS A 12 6.48 64.33 40.77
N PRO A 13 6.45 65.21 39.71
CA PRO A 13 5.29 65.39 38.80
C PRO A 13 5.51 65.91 37.35
N ALA A 14 4.40 65.83 36.59
CA ALA A 14 3.87 66.79 35.59
C ALA A 14 4.47 66.88 34.17
N ALA A 15 3.65 66.51 33.15
CA ALA A 15 2.90 67.47 32.31
C ALA A 15 2.14 66.77 31.15
N ARG A 16 0.83 67.05 31.06
CA ARG A 16 -0.04 67.02 29.86
C ARG A 16 -0.89 68.31 29.95
N PRO A 17 -1.57 68.86 28.92
CA PRO A 17 -2.01 68.31 27.61
C PRO A 17 -1.69 69.27 26.41
N VAL A 18 -2.02 69.06 25.13
CA VAL A 18 -3.32 69.36 24.45
C VAL A 18 -3.22 68.99 22.94
N ILE A 19 -4.39 68.61 22.42
CA ILE A 19 -4.85 68.20 21.07
C ILE A 19 -4.81 69.32 20.01
N PHE A 20 -4.65 69.03 18.71
CA PHE A 20 -5.54 69.55 17.64
C PHE A 20 -5.42 68.78 16.30
N PHE A 21 -6.58 68.66 15.63
CA PHE A 21 -6.94 67.92 14.41
C PHE A 21 -6.24 68.38 13.12
N PHE A 22 -6.18 67.55 12.06
CA PHE A 22 -6.74 67.83 10.71
C PHE A 22 -6.71 66.61 9.75
N ARG A 23 -7.49 66.73 8.66
CA ARG A 23 -8.15 65.70 7.81
C ARG A 23 -7.28 65.03 6.71
N LYS A 24 -7.72 63.84 6.25
CA LYS A 24 -7.37 63.04 5.02
C LYS A 24 -7.39 63.85 3.70
N PRO A 25 -6.94 63.37 2.49
CA PRO A 25 -6.60 61.98 2.08
C PRO A 25 -5.35 61.80 1.16
N VAL A 26 -4.97 60.54 0.87
CA VAL A 26 -4.57 59.93 -0.44
C VAL A 26 -3.65 58.74 -0.16
N LEU A 27 -4.20 57.52 -0.11
CA LEU A 27 -3.43 56.28 -0.29
C LEU A 27 -4.37 55.12 -0.66
N ILE A 28 -4.75 55.01 -1.94
CA ILE A 28 -5.32 53.79 -2.52
C ILE A 28 -4.72 53.66 -3.91
N ARG A 29 -3.65 52.84 -4.06
CA ARG A 29 -3.23 52.19 -5.32
C ARG A 29 -1.93 51.35 -5.27
N ILE A 30 -1.56 50.67 -4.18
CA ILE A 30 -0.42 49.69 -4.24
C ILE A 30 -0.68 48.37 -3.45
N LEU A 31 -1.93 48.05 -3.07
CA LEU A 31 -2.21 46.84 -2.26
C LEU A 31 -3.05 45.75 -2.96
N SER A 32 -3.45 45.94 -4.21
CA SER A 32 -4.24 44.95 -4.98
C SER A 32 -3.41 44.03 -5.90
N ALA A 33 -2.10 44.30 -6.05
CA ALA A 33 -1.24 43.54 -6.99
C ALA A 33 -0.45 42.39 -6.33
N LEU A 34 -0.28 42.39 -4.99
CA LEU A 34 0.42 41.30 -4.29
C LEU A 34 -0.51 40.14 -3.85
N SER A 35 -1.82 40.38 -3.75
CA SER A 35 -2.78 39.34 -3.33
C SER A 35 -3.24 38.41 -4.48
N VAL A 36 -2.99 38.79 -5.73
CA VAL A 36 -3.36 37.99 -6.93
C VAL A 36 -2.25 37.02 -7.35
N VAL A 37 -0.99 37.27 -6.94
CA VAL A 37 0.14 36.37 -7.26
C VAL A 37 0.29 35.23 -6.25
N ALA A 38 -0.19 35.39 -5.02
CA ALA A 38 -0.21 34.31 -4.01
C ALA A 38 -1.35 33.28 -4.20
N ALA A 39 -2.38 33.60 -4.99
CA ALA A 39 -3.54 32.74 -5.22
C ALA A 39 -3.39 31.77 -6.42
N VAL A 40 -2.26 31.79 -7.14
CA VAL A 40 -2.01 30.93 -8.32
C VAL A 40 -1.11 29.71 -8.00
N PHE A 41 -0.63 29.59 -6.75
CA PHE A 41 0.17 28.43 -6.31
C PHE A 41 -0.53 27.54 -5.27
N ALA A 42 -1.83 27.72 -5.04
CA ALA A 42 -2.64 26.64 -4.48
C ALA A 42 -2.80 25.56 -5.57
N GLN A 43 -1.77 24.73 -5.72
CA GLN A 43 -1.98 23.41 -6.31
C GLN A 43 -2.97 22.72 -5.38
N ASP A 44 -4.23 22.65 -5.79
CA ASP A 44 -5.10 21.57 -5.34
C ASP A 44 -4.32 20.29 -5.57
N ALA A 45 -3.76 19.75 -4.49
CA ALA A 45 -3.30 18.38 -4.42
C ALA A 45 -4.55 17.53 -4.65
N ARG A 46 -4.88 17.30 -5.93
CA ARG A 46 -6.01 16.47 -6.31
C ARG A 46 -5.71 15.09 -5.73
N ALA A 47 -6.50 14.70 -4.74
CA ALA A 47 -6.53 13.35 -4.24
C ALA A 47 -6.92 12.43 -5.39
N GLN A 48 -5.92 11.85 -6.06
CA GLN A 48 -6.12 10.60 -6.78
C GLN A 48 -6.69 9.62 -5.75
N ALA A 49 -7.79 8.94 -6.07
CA ALA A 49 -8.34 7.94 -5.18
C ALA A 49 -7.19 7.02 -4.74
N PRO A 50 -6.94 6.86 -3.42
CA PRO A 50 -5.73 6.19 -2.97
C PRO A 50 -5.71 4.77 -3.51
N THR A 51 -4.67 4.45 -4.28
CA THR A 51 -4.43 3.06 -4.66
C THR A 51 -4.13 2.29 -3.38
N LEU A 52 -4.89 1.22 -3.11
CA LEU A 52 -4.66 0.35 -1.96
C LEU A 52 -3.21 -0.14 -1.96
N SER A 53 -2.51 0.11 -0.86
CA SER A 53 -1.10 -0.20 -0.65
C SER A 53 -0.84 -0.41 0.85
N ASN A 54 0.41 -0.63 1.23
CA ASN A 54 0.83 -0.65 2.63
C ASN A 54 0.83 0.74 3.32
N ARG A 55 0.36 1.80 2.65
CA ARG A 55 0.20 3.14 3.22
C ARG A 55 -1.25 3.37 3.63
N GLY A 56 -1.47 3.82 4.86
CA GLY A 56 -2.81 4.11 5.37
C GLY A 56 -2.81 4.78 6.72
N THR A 57 -4.00 4.92 7.32
CA THR A 57 -4.24 5.72 8.54
C THR A 57 -4.70 4.88 9.73
N ASP A 58 -4.94 3.58 9.55
CA ASP A 58 -5.54 2.71 10.55
C ASP A 58 -4.93 1.31 10.43
N PHE A 59 -4.30 0.82 11.51
CA PHE A 59 -3.59 -0.45 11.54
C PHE A 59 -3.80 -1.15 12.88
N TRP A 60 -3.71 -2.49 12.86
CA TRP A 60 -3.75 -3.30 14.06
C TRP A 60 -2.67 -4.37 14.01
N VAL A 61 -2.10 -4.68 15.18
CA VAL A 61 -1.11 -5.74 15.33
C VAL A 61 -1.19 -6.36 16.72
N GLY A 62 -0.95 -7.67 16.82
CA GLY A 62 -0.80 -8.38 18.09
C GLY A 62 0.67 -8.56 18.46
N TYR A 63 0.97 -8.62 19.76
CA TYR A 63 2.29 -9.01 20.24
C TYR A 63 2.40 -10.54 20.22
N GLY A 64 2.72 -11.07 19.04
CA GLY A 64 2.75 -12.51 18.74
C GLY A 64 3.58 -13.34 19.73
N HIS A 65 3.22 -14.62 19.83
CA HIS A 65 3.86 -15.55 20.76
C HIS A 65 5.37 -15.67 20.54
N HIS A 66 6.16 -15.51 21.60
CA HIS A 66 7.62 -15.55 21.56
C HIS A 66 8.18 -16.57 22.56
N GLN A 67 9.30 -17.22 22.26
CA GLN A 67 9.90 -18.26 23.12
C GLN A 67 10.06 -17.76 24.56
N PHE A 68 10.62 -16.56 24.73
CA PHE A 68 10.86 -15.99 26.07
C PHE A 68 9.63 -15.70 26.91
N MET A 69 8.41 -15.84 26.37
CA MET A 69 7.18 -15.72 27.15
C MET A 69 6.87 -17.00 27.94
N GLU A 70 7.38 -18.16 27.48
CA GLU A 70 7.07 -19.48 28.04
C GLU A 70 7.69 -19.71 29.43
N PRO A 71 7.14 -20.65 30.23
CA PRO A 71 7.64 -20.95 31.55
C PRO A 71 9.14 -21.29 31.57
N GLY A 72 9.84 -20.82 32.60
CA GLY A 72 11.29 -21.00 32.74
C GLY A 72 12.13 -20.06 31.88
N GLN A 73 11.52 -19.13 31.14
CA GLN A 73 12.22 -18.09 30.39
C GLN A 73 12.15 -16.72 31.09
N THR A 74 12.99 -15.80 30.65
CA THR A 74 13.23 -14.50 31.32
C THR A 74 12.23 -13.40 30.94
N ASN A 75 11.33 -13.63 29.98
CA ASN A 75 10.47 -12.58 29.41
C ASN A 75 11.28 -11.38 28.88
N ALA A 76 12.37 -11.66 28.17
CA ALA A 76 13.31 -10.67 27.66
C ALA A 76 12.95 -10.08 26.27
N GLN A 77 11.91 -10.57 25.61
CA GLN A 77 11.44 -9.99 24.35
C GLN A 77 10.92 -8.55 24.54
N GLU A 78 11.11 -7.71 23.55
CA GLU A 78 10.59 -6.36 23.47
C GLU A 78 9.89 -6.17 22.13
N MET A 79 8.86 -5.33 22.11
CA MET A 79 8.19 -4.94 20.88
C MET A 79 8.15 -3.44 20.77
N VAL A 80 8.45 -2.94 19.58
CA VAL A 80 8.27 -1.53 19.19
C VAL A 80 7.58 -1.44 17.85
N LEU A 81 7.07 -0.25 17.55
CA LEU A 81 6.56 0.09 16.23
C LEU A 81 7.50 1.11 15.56
N TYR A 82 7.71 0.97 14.26
CA TYR A 82 8.32 2.00 13.43
C TYR A 82 7.24 2.71 12.63
N LEU A 83 7.14 4.03 12.81
CA LEU A 83 6.10 4.87 12.20
C LEU A 83 6.75 5.81 11.19
N SER A 84 6.51 5.58 9.90
CA SER A 84 7.14 6.31 8.80
C SER A 84 6.13 7.17 8.06
N ALA A 85 6.39 8.47 7.95
CA ALA A 85 5.45 9.42 7.36
C ALA A 85 6.11 10.29 6.27
N GLU A 86 5.39 10.51 5.17
CA GLU A 86 5.82 11.46 4.12
C GLU A 86 5.41 12.89 4.46
N GLN A 87 4.22 13.04 5.05
CA GLN A 87 3.73 14.29 5.63
C GLN A 87 3.96 14.28 7.13
N ALA A 88 3.97 15.46 7.76
CA ALA A 88 3.97 15.51 9.22
C ALA A 88 2.69 14.84 9.73
N ALA A 89 2.83 13.87 10.63
CA ALA A 89 1.74 13.04 11.10
C ALA A 89 1.62 13.09 12.62
N THR A 90 0.40 13.10 13.12
CA THR A 90 0.08 12.77 14.50
C THR A 90 -0.47 11.35 14.50
N VAL A 91 0.18 10.49 15.28
CA VAL A 91 -0.14 9.07 15.37
C VAL A 91 -0.57 8.76 16.80
N THR A 92 -1.72 8.14 16.96
CA THR A 92 -2.24 7.61 18.21
C THR A 92 -1.99 6.11 18.25
N VAL A 93 -1.34 5.63 19.32
CA VAL A 93 -1.14 4.21 19.58
C VAL A 93 -1.91 3.83 20.83
N THR A 94 -2.88 2.93 20.69
CA THR A 94 -3.78 2.49 21.76
C THR A 94 -3.51 1.03 22.09
N LEU A 95 -3.20 0.76 23.36
CA LEU A 95 -3.11 -0.60 23.91
C LEU A 95 -4.52 -1.04 24.31
N VAL A 96 -5.19 -1.77 23.42
CA VAL A 96 -6.52 -2.31 23.64
C VAL A 96 -6.39 -3.51 24.57
N THR A 97 -7.15 -3.54 25.67
CA THR A 97 -7.01 -4.55 26.75
C THR A 97 -8.34 -5.11 27.25
N GLY A 98 -9.46 -4.86 26.55
CA GLY A 98 -10.81 -5.08 27.09
C GLY A 98 -11.15 -4.17 28.30
N SER A 99 -10.20 -3.38 28.79
CA SER A 99 -10.39 -2.33 29.79
C SER A 99 -11.20 -1.17 29.21
N ALA A 100 -12.06 -0.57 30.04
CA ALA A 100 -12.76 0.68 29.72
C ALA A 100 -11.80 1.89 29.61
N THR A 101 -10.58 1.77 30.14
CA THR A 101 -9.53 2.80 30.11
C THR A 101 -8.29 2.24 29.41
N PRO A 102 -8.26 2.21 28.06
CA PRO A 102 -7.08 1.76 27.34
C PRO A 102 -5.92 2.73 27.55
N ARG A 103 -4.68 2.22 27.47
CA ARG A 103 -3.49 3.07 27.51
C ARG A 103 -3.25 3.66 26.13
N VAL A 104 -3.20 4.98 26.05
CA VAL A 104 -3.06 5.73 24.80
C VAL A 104 -1.77 6.53 24.80
N TYR A 105 -1.05 6.49 23.69
CA TYR A 105 0.15 7.28 23.43
C TYR A 105 -0.07 8.11 22.16
N THR A 106 0.49 9.31 22.15
CA THR A 106 0.47 10.18 20.96
C THR A 106 1.89 10.49 20.55
N TYR A 107 2.18 10.26 19.27
CA TYR A 107 3.47 10.51 18.66
C TYR A 107 3.34 11.52 17.54
N ASN A 108 4.28 12.44 17.45
CA ASN A 108 4.41 13.35 16.30
C ASN A 108 5.55 12.84 15.42
N VAL A 109 5.22 12.47 14.19
CA VAL A 109 6.18 12.01 13.17
C VAL A 109 6.47 13.18 12.24
N PRO A 110 7.69 13.74 12.23
CA PRO A 110 8.06 14.76 11.26
C PRO A 110 7.92 14.24 9.82
N ALA A 111 7.60 15.15 8.89
CA ALA A 111 7.51 14.83 7.47
C ALA A 111 8.82 14.19 6.97
N ASN A 112 8.70 13.17 6.12
CA ASN A 112 9.81 12.44 5.51
C ASN A 112 10.73 11.70 6.50
N THR A 113 10.24 11.37 7.69
CA THR A 113 11.02 10.67 8.73
C THR A 113 10.34 9.39 9.20
N THR A 114 11.08 8.62 9.99
CA THR A 114 10.57 7.48 10.73
C THR A 114 10.94 7.64 12.20
N ILE A 115 9.99 7.39 13.09
CA ILE A 115 10.25 7.33 14.54
C ILE A 115 10.03 5.91 15.06
N THR A 116 10.59 5.64 16.24
CA THR A 116 10.32 4.41 17.01
C THR A 116 9.42 4.76 18.19
N THR A 117 8.41 3.94 18.47
CA THR A 117 7.58 4.11 19.67
C THR A 117 8.33 3.73 20.94
N ASP A 118 7.73 4.02 22.08
CA ASP A 118 8.14 3.38 23.34
C ASP A 118 7.91 1.85 23.25
N LEU A 119 8.51 1.13 24.20
CA LEU A 119 8.30 -0.31 24.37
C LEU A 119 6.82 -0.61 24.61
N ILE A 120 6.27 -1.52 23.82
CA ILE A 120 4.92 -2.04 24.01
C ILE A 120 4.89 -2.86 25.30
N ALA A 121 3.92 -2.57 26.16
CA ALA A 121 3.83 -3.18 27.48
C ALA A 121 3.65 -4.71 27.40
N LYS A 122 4.38 -5.42 28.27
CA LYS A 122 4.42 -6.90 28.36
C LYS A 122 4.13 -7.43 29.77
N SER A 123 3.47 -6.63 30.61
CA SER A 123 3.11 -6.99 31.97
C SER A 123 1.99 -6.10 32.52
N GLY A 124 1.41 -6.53 33.65
CA GLY A 124 0.36 -5.79 34.35
C GLY A 124 -0.95 -5.68 33.56
N ALA A 125 -1.74 -4.65 33.88
CA ALA A 125 -3.05 -4.42 33.25
C ALA A 125 -2.98 -4.11 31.76
N TYR A 126 -1.80 -3.76 31.23
CA TYR A 126 -1.57 -3.43 29.82
C TYR A 126 -0.68 -4.44 29.10
N ASP A 127 -0.56 -5.67 29.60
CA ASP A 127 0.20 -6.73 28.95
C ASP A 127 -0.38 -7.04 27.56
N MET A 128 0.39 -6.75 26.50
CA MET A 128 0.00 -6.97 25.11
C MET A 128 0.40 -8.34 24.56
N ARG A 129 1.21 -9.12 25.29
CA ARG A 129 1.65 -10.44 24.83
C ARG A 129 0.46 -11.35 24.56
N LEU A 130 0.42 -11.96 23.39
CA LEU A 130 -0.50 -13.04 23.05
C LEU A 130 0.00 -14.35 23.68
N TYR A 131 0.01 -14.37 25.01
CA TYR A 131 0.52 -15.46 25.82
C TYR A 131 -0.41 -15.75 26.99
N SER A 132 -0.50 -17.04 27.30
CA SER A 132 -1.09 -17.58 28.51
C SER A 132 -0.28 -18.81 28.89
N PRO A 133 -0.06 -19.10 30.18
CA PRO A 133 0.65 -20.30 30.60
C PRO A 133 0.08 -21.58 29.99
N PRO A 134 0.88 -22.65 29.84
CA PRO A 134 0.40 -23.96 29.41
C PRO A 134 -0.75 -24.47 30.29
N VAL A 135 -1.53 -25.43 29.78
CA VAL A 135 -2.68 -26.03 30.51
C VAL A 135 -2.24 -26.65 31.83
N SER A 136 -1.05 -27.23 31.89
CA SER A 136 -0.45 -27.77 33.12
C SER A 136 -0.22 -26.72 34.21
N LEU A 137 -0.20 -25.44 33.86
CA LEU A 137 -0.07 -24.29 34.77
C LEU A 137 -1.37 -23.46 34.84
N GLY A 138 -2.50 -24.00 34.39
CA GLY A 138 -3.82 -23.39 34.51
C GLY A 138 -4.16 -22.33 33.44
N GLY A 139 -3.37 -22.20 32.38
CA GLY A 139 -3.69 -21.33 31.25
C GLY A 139 -4.18 -22.10 30.01
N ASN A 140 -4.07 -21.48 28.84
CA ASN A 140 -4.48 -22.06 27.54
C ASN A 140 -3.30 -22.23 26.56
N GLY A 141 -2.05 -22.14 27.04
CA GLY A 141 -0.85 -22.30 26.22
C GLY A 141 -0.71 -21.26 25.09
N GLY A 142 -1.36 -20.11 25.22
CA GLY A 142 -1.34 -19.08 24.20
C GLY A 142 -2.31 -19.30 23.04
N GLU A 143 -3.12 -20.37 23.04
CA GLU A 143 -4.12 -20.64 22.00
C GLU A 143 -5.52 -20.23 22.47
N GLY A 144 -6.19 -19.34 21.73
CA GLY A 144 -7.53 -18.87 22.04
C GLY A 144 -7.76 -17.37 21.78
N ILE A 145 -8.84 -16.85 22.37
CA ILE A 145 -9.19 -15.42 22.29
C ILE A 145 -8.35 -14.61 23.26
N PHE A 146 -7.83 -13.49 22.76
CA PHE A 146 -7.13 -12.46 23.50
C PHE A 146 -7.88 -11.13 23.37
N ASN A 147 -8.23 -10.53 24.50
CA ASN A 147 -8.80 -9.17 24.57
C ASN A 147 -7.69 -8.12 24.50
N ARG A 148 -6.69 -8.30 23.63
CA ARG A 148 -5.54 -7.41 23.56
C ARG A 148 -4.94 -7.32 22.17
N SER A 149 -4.64 -6.08 21.78
CA SER A 149 -4.00 -5.73 20.51
C SER A 149 -3.51 -4.29 20.56
N VAL A 150 -2.59 -3.93 19.68
CA VAL A 150 -2.13 -2.56 19.48
C VAL A 150 -2.85 -1.96 18.28
N HIS A 151 -3.59 -0.88 18.49
CA HIS A 151 -4.29 -0.11 17.46
C HIS A 151 -3.51 1.16 17.16
N ILE A 152 -3.26 1.44 15.87
CA ILE A 152 -2.46 2.57 15.41
C ILE A 152 -3.33 3.41 14.47
N GLU A 153 -3.58 4.65 14.86
CA GLU A 153 -4.36 5.61 14.06
C GLU A 153 -3.49 6.81 13.70
N SER A 154 -3.63 7.32 12.48
CA SER A 154 -2.93 8.52 12.03
C SER A 154 -3.85 9.47 11.29
N ASN A 155 -3.60 10.77 11.44
CA ASN A 155 -4.33 11.81 10.72
C ASN A 155 -3.99 11.89 9.22
N VAL A 156 -2.87 11.30 8.79
CA VAL A 156 -2.43 11.22 7.39
C VAL A 156 -1.88 9.82 7.09
N PRO A 157 -1.86 9.37 5.82
CA PRO A 157 -1.31 8.05 5.50
C PRO A 157 0.18 7.92 5.90
N ILE A 158 0.47 6.87 6.67
CA ILE A 158 1.82 6.45 7.09
C ILE A 158 2.09 5.02 6.65
N VAL A 159 3.33 4.57 6.82
CA VAL A 159 3.69 3.14 6.83
C VAL A 159 4.05 2.75 8.26
N ALA A 160 3.53 1.62 8.72
CA ALA A 160 3.81 1.09 10.05
C ALA A 160 4.49 -0.28 9.97
N TYR A 161 5.42 -0.52 10.88
CA TYR A 161 6.12 -1.80 11.03
C TYR A 161 6.08 -2.22 12.49
N ALA A 162 6.00 -3.53 12.74
CA ALA A 162 6.18 -4.12 14.05
C ALA A 162 7.53 -4.84 14.12
N HIS A 163 8.24 -4.72 15.23
CA HIS A 163 9.49 -5.43 15.45
C HIS A 163 9.50 -6.00 16.85
N ILE A 164 9.61 -7.34 16.92
CA ILE A 164 9.80 -8.07 18.17
C ILE A 164 11.26 -8.52 18.20
N TYR A 165 11.99 -8.18 19.27
CA TYR A 165 13.39 -8.56 19.43
C TYR A 165 13.75 -8.83 20.89
N GLY A 166 14.85 -9.53 21.15
CA GLY A 166 15.47 -9.65 22.47
C GLY A 166 16.42 -10.83 22.54
N SER A 167 17.52 -10.71 23.31
CA SER A 167 18.46 -11.80 23.59
C SER A 167 18.84 -12.65 22.35
N ALA A 168 19.37 -11.99 21.32
CA ALA A 168 19.77 -12.58 20.05
C ALA A 168 18.60 -13.30 19.33
N SER A 169 17.46 -12.62 19.22
CA SER A 169 16.27 -13.06 18.49
C SER A 169 15.56 -11.82 17.98
N SER A 170 15.30 -11.72 16.69
CA SER A 170 14.66 -10.56 16.06
C SER A 170 13.73 -10.99 14.92
N GLY A 171 12.58 -10.32 14.80
CA GLY A 171 11.63 -10.55 13.70
C GLY A 171 10.71 -9.36 13.47
N ALA A 172 10.59 -8.93 12.21
CA ALA A 172 9.88 -7.70 11.85
C ALA A 172 8.84 -7.90 10.74
N ALA A 173 7.71 -7.20 10.85
CA ALA A 173 6.63 -7.22 9.86
C ALA A 173 6.31 -5.82 9.35
N LEU A 174 6.12 -5.71 8.03
CA LEU A 174 5.34 -4.63 7.45
C LEU A 174 3.86 -4.80 7.82
N LEU A 175 3.20 -3.74 8.27
CA LEU A 175 1.77 -3.75 8.56
C LEU A 175 0.95 -3.20 7.39
N LEU A 176 -0.13 -3.90 7.06
CA LEU A 176 -1.13 -3.46 6.10
C LEU A 176 -2.23 -2.68 6.81
N PRO A 177 -2.63 -1.50 6.28
CA PRO A 177 -3.74 -0.73 6.83
C PRO A 177 -5.05 -1.50 6.67
N THR A 178 -6.04 -1.20 7.53
CA THR A 178 -7.31 -1.92 7.57
C THR A 178 -8.08 -1.87 6.25
N ASN A 179 -7.99 -0.78 5.49
CA ASN A 179 -8.61 -0.69 4.17
C ASN A 179 -8.03 -1.67 3.14
N ALA A 180 -6.83 -2.23 3.38
CA ALA A 180 -6.17 -3.24 2.54
C ALA A 180 -6.43 -4.69 3.00
N TRP A 181 -7.22 -4.89 4.05
CA TRP A 181 -7.57 -6.23 4.54
C TRP A 181 -8.62 -6.90 3.64
N GLY A 182 -8.73 -8.21 3.75
CA GLY A 182 -9.65 -9.04 2.98
C GLY A 182 -10.35 -10.08 3.85
N TYR A 183 -10.87 -11.12 3.20
CA TYR A 183 -11.77 -12.11 3.82
C TYR A 183 -11.22 -13.53 3.82
N SER A 184 -10.15 -13.80 3.08
CA SER A 184 -9.59 -15.15 2.95
C SER A 184 -8.07 -15.04 2.93
N TYR A 185 -7.44 -15.89 3.75
CA TYR A 185 -6.00 -15.92 3.98
C TYR A 185 -5.55 -17.36 4.10
N THR A 186 -4.28 -17.59 3.79
CA THR A 186 -3.60 -18.84 4.11
C THR A 186 -2.21 -18.49 4.63
N SER A 187 -1.83 -19.10 5.75
CA SER A 187 -0.54 -18.82 6.37
C SER A 187 0.62 -19.45 5.60
N VAL A 188 1.76 -18.79 5.69
CA VAL A 188 3.07 -19.32 5.32
C VAL A 188 3.97 -19.05 6.50
N ASN A 189 4.52 -20.10 7.10
CA ASN A 189 5.31 -20.05 8.31
C ASN A 189 6.69 -20.64 8.03
N SER A 190 7.68 -20.25 8.82
CA SER A 190 8.96 -20.94 8.88
C SER A 190 8.79 -22.36 9.41
N ALA A 191 9.68 -23.26 9.01
CA ALA A 191 9.87 -24.55 9.65
C ALA A 191 10.01 -24.32 11.16
N GLN A 192 9.46 -25.20 11.98
CA GLN A 192 9.50 -25.04 13.42
C GLN A 192 10.52 -26.00 14.02
N SER A 193 11.76 -25.53 14.14
CA SER A 193 12.84 -26.31 14.75
C SER A 193 13.71 -25.41 15.62
N TYR A 194 13.62 -25.55 16.95
CA TYR A 194 14.53 -24.86 17.87
C TYR A 194 14.55 -25.56 19.23
N ALA A 195 13.64 -25.19 20.13
CA ALA A 195 13.48 -25.77 21.46
C ALA A 195 12.03 -26.22 21.69
N ALA A 196 11.82 -27.05 22.73
CA ALA A 196 10.50 -27.58 23.09
C ALA A 196 9.43 -26.47 23.29
N ASN A 197 9.82 -25.32 23.82
CA ASN A 197 8.95 -24.17 24.07
C ASN A 197 8.79 -23.18 22.89
N CYS A 198 9.25 -23.53 21.69
CA CYS A 198 9.06 -22.69 20.49
C CYS A 198 7.89 -23.20 19.65
N PHE A 199 7.09 -22.33 19.06
CA PHE A 199 5.90 -22.76 18.33
C PHE A 199 5.74 -21.98 17.04
N SER A 200 5.28 -22.67 16.00
CA SER A 200 4.73 -22.00 14.82
C SER A 200 3.32 -21.56 15.20
N TRP A 201 2.95 -20.34 14.81
CA TRP A 201 1.66 -19.76 15.20
C TRP A 201 1.02 -18.99 14.04
N VAL A 202 -0.30 -18.86 14.14
CA VAL A 202 -1.10 -17.98 13.29
C VAL A 202 -2.04 -17.21 14.23
N TYR A 203 -2.20 -15.91 14.01
CA TYR A 203 -3.25 -15.16 14.70
C TYR A 203 -4.07 -14.30 13.74
N VAL A 204 -5.30 -14.02 14.18
CA VAL A 204 -6.30 -13.24 13.44
C VAL A 204 -6.71 -12.03 14.28
N VAL A 205 -6.78 -10.85 13.68
CA VAL A 205 -7.25 -9.62 14.34
C VAL A 205 -8.57 -9.15 13.72
N ALA A 206 -9.56 -8.85 14.57
CA ALA A 206 -10.82 -8.25 14.16
C ALA A 206 -10.83 -6.73 14.42
N ARG A 207 -11.30 -5.95 13.45
CA ARG A 207 -11.49 -4.49 13.60
C ARG A 207 -12.94 -4.05 13.78
N GLU A 208 -13.87 -4.96 13.57
CA GLU A 208 -15.31 -4.76 13.73
C GLU A 208 -15.85 -5.76 14.76
N ASP A 209 -16.94 -5.40 15.42
CA ASP A 209 -17.66 -6.33 16.28
C ASP A 209 -18.37 -7.42 15.50
N SER A 210 -18.64 -8.54 16.18
CA SER A 210 -19.34 -9.70 15.59
C SER A 210 -18.65 -10.22 14.32
N THR A 211 -17.33 -10.16 14.28
CA THR A 211 -16.51 -10.71 13.20
C THR A 211 -16.44 -12.22 13.36
N MET A 212 -17.11 -12.97 12.47
CA MET A 212 -17.09 -14.43 12.50
C MET A 212 -15.97 -14.96 11.61
N VAL A 213 -15.08 -15.77 12.19
CA VAL A 213 -13.91 -16.31 11.52
C VAL A 213 -13.95 -17.83 11.56
N GLU A 214 -13.76 -18.46 10.42
CA GLU A 214 -13.51 -19.89 10.26
C GLU A 214 -12.01 -20.13 10.10
N ILE A 215 -11.46 -21.04 10.91
CA ILE A 215 -10.05 -21.41 10.91
C ILE A 215 -9.95 -22.90 10.60
N THR A 216 -9.17 -23.27 9.59
CA THR A 216 -8.82 -24.66 9.27
C THR A 216 -7.32 -24.84 9.48
N PRO A 217 -6.87 -25.41 10.61
CA PRO A 217 -5.47 -25.68 10.88
C PRO A 217 -4.87 -26.63 9.84
N SER A 218 -3.65 -26.37 9.36
CA SER A 218 -2.92 -27.34 8.50
C SER A 218 -2.31 -28.49 9.29
N VAL A 219 -2.12 -28.30 10.59
CA VAL A 219 -1.52 -29.24 11.53
C VAL A 219 -2.33 -29.26 12.82
N ALA A 220 -2.18 -30.30 13.64
CA ALA A 220 -2.83 -30.31 14.94
C ALA A 220 -2.38 -29.11 15.79
N THR A 221 -3.31 -28.45 16.47
CA THR A 221 -2.99 -27.28 17.31
C THR A 221 -2.56 -27.71 18.70
N ARG A 222 -1.91 -26.80 19.44
CA ARG A 222 -1.39 -27.02 20.81
C ARG A 222 -2.49 -27.47 21.77
N LEU A 223 -3.73 -26.99 21.60
CA LEU A 223 -4.91 -27.45 22.37
C LEU A 223 -5.71 -28.58 21.69
N GLY A 224 -5.10 -29.30 20.75
CA GLY A 224 -5.63 -30.55 20.21
C GLY A 224 -6.69 -30.40 19.12
N LYS A 225 -6.84 -29.22 18.50
CA LYS A 225 -7.71 -29.11 17.32
C LYS A 225 -7.09 -29.90 16.16
N PRO A 226 -7.81 -30.84 15.54
CA PRO A 226 -7.23 -31.66 14.48
C PRO A 226 -6.86 -30.86 13.23
N ALA A 227 -5.82 -31.30 12.52
CA ALA A 227 -5.49 -30.80 11.18
C ALA A 227 -6.65 -31.01 10.21
N GLY A 228 -6.91 -30.04 9.33
CA GLY A 228 -7.92 -30.11 8.28
C GLY A 228 -9.38 -29.99 8.76
N VAL A 229 -9.63 -29.90 10.07
CA VAL A 229 -10.99 -29.76 10.62
C VAL A 229 -11.26 -28.27 10.92
N PRO A 230 -12.20 -27.63 10.20
CA PRO A 230 -12.54 -26.23 10.44
C PRO A 230 -13.25 -26.04 11.78
N PHE A 231 -13.03 -24.88 12.40
CA PHE A 231 -13.83 -24.40 13.53
C PHE A 231 -14.07 -22.90 13.39
N THR A 232 -15.14 -22.40 14.03
CA THR A 232 -15.49 -20.98 13.99
C THR A 232 -15.30 -20.29 15.33
N VAL A 233 -14.97 -19.00 15.27
CA VAL A 233 -14.85 -18.11 16.43
C VAL A 233 -15.49 -16.77 16.09
N THR A 234 -16.15 -16.15 17.06
CA THR A 234 -16.69 -14.79 16.93
C THR A 234 -15.82 -13.84 17.73
N LEU A 235 -15.34 -12.78 17.07
CA LEU A 235 -14.46 -11.78 17.64
C LEU A 235 -15.16 -10.42 17.69
N SER A 236 -14.98 -9.73 18.81
CA SER A 236 -15.27 -8.31 18.96
C SER A 236 -14.13 -7.46 18.40
N LYS A 237 -14.38 -6.17 18.18
CA LYS A 237 -13.37 -5.22 17.74
C LYS A 237 -12.16 -5.22 18.69
N GLY A 238 -10.96 -5.38 18.12
CA GLY A 238 -9.69 -5.44 18.84
C GLY A 238 -9.40 -6.77 19.54
N GLN A 239 -10.27 -7.78 19.41
CA GLN A 239 -9.93 -9.12 19.83
C GLN A 239 -9.04 -9.81 18.80
N VAL A 240 -8.17 -10.67 19.33
CA VAL A 240 -7.28 -11.53 18.56
C VAL A 240 -7.61 -12.99 18.85
N TYR A 241 -7.60 -13.86 17.83
CA TYR A 241 -7.57 -15.30 18.04
C TYR A 241 -6.22 -15.85 17.59
N GLN A 242 -5.49 -16.54 18.48
CA GLN A 242 -4.21 -17.18 18.16
C GLN A 242 -4.34 -18.70 18.21
N VAL A 243 -3.69 -19.38 17.26
CA VAL A 243 -3.44 -20.83 17.25
C VAL A 243 -1.94 -21.10 17.24
N LEU A 244 -1.52 -22.15 17.94
CA LEU A 244 -0.14 -22.64 17.95
C LEU A 244 -0.11 -24.07 17.45
N GLY A 245 0.94 -24.46 16.75
CA GLY A 245 1.15 -25.85 16.32
C GLY A 245 1.55 -26.77 17.48
N ALA A 246 1.05 -28.00 17.48
CA ALA A 246 1.48 -29.07 18.38
C ALA A 246 2.75 -29.80 17.86
N PRO A 247 3.36 -30.69 18.68
CA PRO A 247 3.19 -30.87 20.14
C PRO A 247 4.02 -29.89 20.98
N GLU A 248 3.80 -29.84 22.29
CA GLU A 248 4.69 -29.10 23.22
C GLU A 248 6.04 -29.79 23.42
N SER A 249 6.11 -31.11 23.28
CA SER A 249 7.28 -31.93 23.60
C SER A 249 8.02 -32.39 22.35
N ALA A 250 8.68 -31.47 21.65
CA ALA A 250 9.69 -31.77 20.63
C ALA A 250 10.47 -30.51 20.21
N SER A 251 11.75 -30.65 19.83
CA SER A 251 12.53 -29.54 19.26
C SER A 251 12.12 -29.24 17.81
N ALA A 252 11.91 -30.28 17.00
CA ALA A 252 11.33 -30.18 15.66
C ALA A 252 9.82 -30.46 15.72
N LYS A 253 9.03 -29.55 15.18
CA LYS A 253 7.56 -29.57 15.26
C LYS A 253 6.94 -29.28 13.91
N SER A 254 5.66 -29.65 13.82
CA SER A 254 4.81 -29.26 12.70
C SER A 254 4.72 -27.74 12.61
N GLN A 255 4.79 -27.23 11.38
CA GLN A 255 4.74 -25.80 11.08
C GLN A 255 3.40 -25.47 10.42
N MET A 256 2.87 -24.27 10.68
CA MET A 256 1.47 -23.96 10.37
C MET A 256 1.21 -23.50 8.93
N THR A 257 2.18 -23.56 8.00
CA THR A 257 1.95 -23.23 6.58
C THR A 257 0.74 -24.00 6.06
N GLY A 258 -0.14 -23.33 5.34
CA GLY A 258 -1.36 -23.91 4.80
C GLY A 258 -2.58 -23.77 5.71
N THR A 259 -2.45 -23.24 6.93
CA THR A 259 -3.61 -22.94 7.79
C THR A 259 -4.46 -21.88 7.10
N ARG A 260 -5.74 -22.20 6.86
CA ARG A 260 -6.68 -21.31 6.16
C ARG A 260 -7.52 -20.54 7.18
N VAL A 261 -7.69 -19.26 6.90
CA VAL A 261 -8.51 -18.37 7.73
C VAL A 261 -9.47 -17.62 6.82
N ARG A 262 -10.77 -17.74 7.10
CA ARG A 262 -11.85 -17.13 6.33
C ARG A 262 -12.74 -16.31 7.25
N SER A 263 -13.02 -15.07 6.87
CA SER A 263 -14.15 -14.33 7.42
C SER A 263 -15.42 -14.84 6.75
N VAL A 264 -16.37 -15.25 7.56
CA VAL A 264 -17.63 -15.88 7.13
C VAL A 264 -18.82 -15.02 7.56
N VAL A 265 -19.95 -15.21 6.88
CA VAL A 265 -21.18 -14.44 7.14
C VAL A 265 -21.67 -14.70 8.57
N ASN A 266 -21.70 -13.64 9.39
CA ASN A 266 -22.19 -13.71 10.76
C ASN A 266 -23.73 -13.79 10.82
N SER A 267 -24.29 -13.84 12.03
CA SER A 267 -25.75 -13.88 12.26
C SER A 267 -26.51 -12.64 11.76
N LEU A 268 -25.82 -11.55 11.42
CA LEU A 268 -26.38 -10.33 10.84
C LEU A 268 -26.35 -10.34 9.30
N GLY A 269 -25.90 -11.44 8.68
CA GLY A 269 -25.83 -11.54 7.22
C GLY A 269 -24.64 -10.81 6.60
N VAL A 270 -23.60 -10.47 7.39
CA VAL A 270 -22.41 -9.76 6.91
C VAL A 270 -21.12 -10.49 7.26
N SER A 271 -20.13 -10.47 6.37
CA SER A 271 -18.75 -10.87 6.67
C SER A 271 -17.87 -9.62 6.81
N GLN A 272 -16.95 -9.62 7.76
CA GLN A 272 -16.08 -8.46 8.04
C GLN A 272 -14.63 -8.74 7.62
N PRO A 273 -13.91 -7.80 7.00
CA PRO A 273 -12.50 -7.99 6.69
C PRO A 273 -11.64 -8.13 7.96
N ILE A 274 -10.62 -8.97 7.88
CA ILE A 274 -9.75 -9.37 9.00
C ILE A 274 -8.27 -9.24 8.61
N ALA A 275 -7.36 -9.18 9.59
CA ALA A 275 -5.93 -9.38 9.36
C ALA A 275 -5.49 -10.74 9.88
N VAL A 276 -4.52 -11.35 9.20
CA VAL A 276 -3.93 -12.63 9.59
C VAL A 276 -2.41 -12.49 9.58
N PHE A 277 -1.78 -12.99 10.63
CA PHE A 277 -0.33 -12.99 10.80
C PHE A 277 0.18 -14.43 10.91
N SER A 278 1.32 -14.69 10.28
CA SER A 278 2.05 -15.95 10.38
C SER A 278 3.37 -15.68 11.09
N GLY A 279 3.81 -16.60 11.93
CA GLY A 279 5.14 -16.50 12.52
C GLY A 279 5.61 -17.74 13.25
N SER A 280 6.77 -17.59 13.87
CA SER A 280 7.42 -18.56 14.75
C SER A 280 7.90 -17.85 16.01
N SER A 281 7.72 -18.50 17.15
CA SER A 281 8.21 -17.98 18.43
C SER A 281 9.72 -17.98 18.55
N ARG A 282 10.39 -18.84 17.79
CA ARG A 282 11.83 -18.89 17.47
C ARG A 282 12.10 -20.11 16.58
N THR A 283 12.97 -20.00 15.60
CA THR A 283 13.32 -21.10 14.70
C THR A 283 14.77 -21.02 14.21
N SER A 284 15.36 -22.20 13.95
CA SER A 284 16.60 -22.35 13.19
C SER A 284 16.38 -22.33 11.66
N GLY A 285 15.15 -22.06 11.20
CA GLY A 285 14.83 -21.82 9.79
C GLY A 285 14.60 -23.08 8.96
N GLU A 286 14.49 -22.90 7.65
CA GLU A 286 14.20 -23.96 6.68
C GLU A 286 15.39 -24.88 6.37
N MET A 287 16.61 -24.46 6.74
CA MET A 287 17.84 -25.17 6.39
C MET A 287 18.71 -25.38 7.62
N LEU A 288 19.20 -26.60 7.79
CA LEU A 288 20.16 -26.97 8.84
C LEU A 288 21.53 -27.15 8.21
N CYS A 289 22.47 -26.25 8.52
CA CYS A 289 23.79 -26.21 7.88
C CYS A 289 24.96 -26.64 8.79
N GLY A 290 24.69 -27.45 9.82
CA GLY A 290 25.72 -28.15 10.62
C GLY A 290 26.64 -27.27 11.50
N GLY A 291 26.51 -25.95 11.47
CA GLY A 291 27.21 -25.02 12.38
C GLY A 291 26.47 -24.82 13.72
N SER A 292 27.07 -24.07 14.65
CA SER A 292 26.38 -23.61 15.87
C SER A 292 25.20 -22.73 15.47
N GLY A 293 24.02 -23.34 15.39
CA GLY A 293 22.81 -22.72 14.85
C GLY A 293 22.34 -21.59 15.75
N GLY A 294 22.25 -20.39 15.18
CA GLY A 294 21.42 -19.32 15.72
C GLY A 294 19.94 -19.57 15.45
N GLY A 295 19.10 -18.63 15.86
CA GLY A 295 17.67 -18.75 15.67
C GLY A 295 16.96 -17.49 16.09
N ASP A 296 15.99 -17.13 15.28
CA ASP A 296 15.23 -15.90 15.40
C ASP A 296 13.74 -16.22 15.50
N ASN A 297 12.98 -15.34 16.14
CA ASN A 297 11.55 -15.29 15.96
C ASN A 297 11.24 -14.63 14.63
N ASP A 298 10.11 -14.96 14.03
CA ASP A 298 9.69 -14.29 12.81
C ASP A 298 8.20 -13.99 12.84
N MET A 299 7.82 -12.95 12.10
CA MET A 299 6.43 -12.61 11.89
C MET A 299 6.22 -11.86 10.58
N GLN A 300 5.16 -12.20 9.86
CA GLN A 300 4.70 -11.46 8.68
C GLN A 300 3.18 -11.34 8.68
N GLN A 301 2.66 -10.18 8.27
CA GLN A 301 1.23 -10.05 7.98
C GLN A 301 0.94 -10.69 6.62
N ALA A 302 0.07 -11.70 6.60
CA ALA A 302 -0.31 -12.39 5.38
C ALA A 302 -1.08 -11.46 4.43
N PHE A 303 -0.84 -11.61 3.13
CA PHE A 303 -1.59 -10.87 2.12
C PHE A 303 -2.96 -11.52 1.91
N PRO A 304 -4.05 -10.73 1.76
CA PRO A 304 -5.35 -11.29 1.46
C PRO A 304 -5.33 -11.99 0.10
N ALA A 305 -6.10 -13.09 -0.04
CA ALA A 305 -6.07 -13.94 -1.23
C ALA A 305 -6.38 -13.19 -2.55
N HIS A 306 -7.17 -12.11 -2.50
CA HIS A 306 -7.47 -11.28 -3.66
C HIS A 306 -6.26 -10.47 -4.17
N ALA A 307 -5.23 -10.28 -3.35
CA ALA A 307 -4.02 -9.54 -3.70
C ALA A 307 -2.91 -10.44 -4.27
N TRP A 308 -3.13 -11.76 -4.30
CA TRP A 308 -2.15 -12.74 -4.76
C TRP A 308 -1.98 -12.70 -6.28
N GLY A 309 -0.73 -12.66 -6.72
CA GLY A 309 -0.39 -12.62 -8.14
C GLY A 309 -0.11 -14.00 -8.72
N THR A 310 0.32 -14.01 -9.98
CA THR A 310 0.66 -15.23 -10.72
C THR A 310 2.13 -15.27 -11.16
N ARG A 311 2.88 -14.20 -10.92
CA ARG A 311 4.25 -14.03 -11.42
C ARG A 311 5.12 -13.29 -10.41
N TYR A 312 6.25 -13.90 -10.08
CA TYR A 312 7.21 -13.40 -9.10
C TYR A 312 8.63 -13.53 -9.67
N LEU A 313 9.42 -12.48 -9.50
CA LEU A 313 10.87 -12.54 -9.63
C LEU A 313 11.46 -12.59 -8.23
N THR A 314 12.45 -13.44 -8.01
CA THR A 314 13.14 -13.54 -6.73
C THR A 314 14.56 -13.02 -6.85
N ALA A 315 15.10 -12.54 -5.73
CA ALA A 315 16.50 -12.23 -5.61
C ALA A 315 16.99 -12.76 -4.25
N PRO A 316 18.03 -13.61 -4.22
CA PRO A 316 18.59 -14.10 -2.97
C PRO A 316 19.02 -12.98 -2.01
N PHE A 317 18.92 -13.22 -0.70
CA PHE A 317 19.61 -12.39 0.29
C PHE A 317 21.12 -12.38 0.03
N SER A 318 21.76 -11.22 0.19
CA SER A 318 23.22 -11.08 0.15
C SER A 318 23.84 -11.60 1.44
N THR A 319 25.10 -12.05 1.38
CA THR A 319 25.91 -12.33 2.58
C THR A 319 26.39 -11.02 3.19
N SER A 320 26.85 -11.05 4.45
CA SER A 320 27.44 -9.88 5.11
C SER A 320 28.83 -9.51 4.59
N THR A 321 29.45 -10.39 3.79
CA THR A 321 30.81 -10.19 3.26
C THR A 321 30.83 -9.43 1.94
N ALA A 322 29.81 -9.60 1.08
CA ALA A 322 29.70 -8.86 -0.17
C ALA A 322 28.25 -8.82 -0.68
N ALA A 323 27.83 -7.68 -1.22
CA ALA A 323 26.51 -7.50 -1.86
C ALA A 323 26.30 -8.36 -3.13
N SER A 324 27.37 -8.93 -3.69
CA SER A 324 27.36 -9.80 -4.88
C SER A 324 27.48 -11.29 -4.54
N THR A 325 27.58 -11.64 -3.26
CA THR A 325 27.63 -13.02 -2.80
C THR A 325 26.31 -13.34 -2.11
N PHE A 326 25.68 -14.44 -2.49
CA PHE A 326 24.30 -14.72 -2.10
C PHE A 326 24.19 -15.90 -1.15
N GLN A 327 23.28 -15.78 -0.19
CA GLN A 327 22.85 -16.87 0.65
C GLN A 327 22.00 -17.86 -0.17
N THR A 328 21.98 -19.12 0.23
CA THR A 328 20.91 -20.02 -0.21
C THR A 328 19.62 -19.62 0.50
N ASN A 329 18.54 -19.54 -0.26
CA ASN A 329 17.21 -19.18 0.20
C ASN A 329 16.29 -20.36 -0.01
N VAL A 330 15.31 -20.53 0.87
CA VAL A 330 14.19 -21.44 0.64
C VAL A 330 12.97 -20.63 0.24
N TYR A 331 12.23 -21.11 -0.75
CA TYR A 331 11.00 -20.50 -1.21
C TYR A 331 9.85 -21.46 -0.96
N LYS A 332 8.80 -21.01 -0.28
CA LYS A 332 7.51 -21.71 -0.20
C LYS A 332 6.50 -20.99 -1.06
N VAL A 333 5.78 -21.75 -1.90
CA VAL A 333 4.70 -21.23 -2.74
C VAL A 333 3.41 -21.94 -2.34
N ILE A 334 2.47 -21.18 -1.79
CA ILE A 334 1.13 -21.67 -1.47
C ILE A 334 0.14 -21.25 -2.55
N THR A 335 -0.83 -22.12 -2.81
CA THR A 335 -1.81 -21.93 -3.88
C THR A 335 -3.15 -21.50 -3.30
N ARG A 336 -3.82 -20.53 -3.92
CA ARG A 336 -5.15 -20.10 -3.50
C ARG A 336 -6.19 -21.20 -3.72
N TRP A 337 -6.06 -21.91 -4.83
CA TRP A 337 -6.98 -22.98 -5.24
C TRP A 337 -6.26 -24.31 -5.50
N PRO A 338 -6.95 -25.45 -5.30
CA PRO A 338 -6.44 -26.75 -5.72
C PRO A 338 -6.09 -26.80 -7.21
N ASN A 339 -5.23 -27.75 -7.60
CA ASN A 339 -4.83 -27.96 -8.99
C ASN A 339 -4.22 -26.70 -9.65
N THR A 340 -3.61 -25.82 -8.87
CA THR A 340 -2.79 -24.70 -9.37
C THR A 340 -1.43 -25.25 -9.78
N VAL A 341 -1.04 -25.03 -11.03
CA VAL A 341 0.23 -25.45 -11.60
C VAL A 341 1.25 -24.34 -11.41
N VAL A 342 2.29 -24.60 -10.62
CA VAL A 342 3.41 -23.68 -10.39
C VAL A 342 4.62 -24.11 -11.20
N ARG A 343 5.30 -23.15 -11.81
CA ARG A 343 6.53 -23.32 -12.59
C ARG A 343 7.65 -22.51 -11.99
N ARG A 344 8.85 -23.09 -11.94
CA ARG A 344 10.12 -22.41 -11.69
C ARG A 344 10.92 -22.41 -12.98
N ASN A 345 11.23 -21.24 -13.52
CA ASN A 345 11.99 -21.07 -14.77
C ASN A 345 11.41 -21.91 -15.93
N GLY A 346 10.08 -21.94 -16.05
CA GLY A 346 9.37 -22.73 -17.05
C GLY A 346 9.16 -24.21 -16.69
N VAL A 347 9.85 -24.75 -15.69
CA VAL A 347 9.70 -26.16 -15.26
C VAL A 347 8.58 -26.28 -14.24
N VAL A 348 7.61 -27.16 -14.50
CA VAL A 348 6.52 -27.46 -13.56
C VAL A 348 7.09 -28.08 -12.29
N LEU A 349 6.74 -27.50 -11.14
CA LEU A 349 7.09 -28.04 -9.83
C LEU A 349 6.09 -29.11 -9.40
N THR A 350 6.51 -29.98 -8.49
CA THR A 350 5.64 -30.91 -7.77
C THR A 350 5.46 -30.39 -6.35
N PRO A 351 4.23 -30.33 -5.81
CA PRO A 351 4.03 -29.92 -4.43
C PRO A 351 4.63 -30.97 -3.48
N GLY A 352 5.11 -30.52 -2.32
CA GLY A 352 5.55 -31.41 -1.25
C GLY A 352 4.37 -32.13 -0.59
N VAL A 353 4.67 -33.01 0.36
CA VAL A 353 3.66 -33.79 1.11
C VAL A 353 2.63 -32.92 1.83
N ASP A 354 3.02 -31.70 2.21
CA ASP A 354 2.17 -30.73 2.91
C ASP A 354 1.31 -29.87 1.96
N GLY A 355 1.33 -30.16 0.65
CA GLY A 355 0.45 -29.54 -0.35
C GLY A 355 0.90 -28.18 -0.89
N TYR A 356 2.02 -27.63 -0.41
CA TYR A 356 2.67 -26.44 -0.97
C TYR A 356 3.93 -26.80 -1.76
N TYR A 357 4.36 -25.91 -2.65
CA TYR A 357 5.62 -26.09 -3.37
C TYR A 357 6.78 -25.53 -2.56
N ILE A 358 7.92 -26.22 -2.57
CA ILE A 358 9.12 -25.79 -1.85
C ILE A 358 10.36 -26.07 -2.70
N PHE A 359 11.31 -25.14 -2.72
CA PHE A 359 12.62 -25.34 -3.31
C PHE A 359 13.66 -24.42 -2.69
N ALA A 360 14.93 -24.82 -2.76
CA ALA A 360 16.06 -23.98 -2.39
C ALA A 360 16.74 -23.38 -3.64
N SER A 361 17.24 -22.15 -3.53
CA SER A 361 18.10 -21.53 -4.54
C SER A 361 19.00 -20.44 -3.97
N ASN A 362 20.20 -20.31 -4.52
CA ASN A 362 21.07 -19.14 -4.34
C ASN A 362 21.15 -18.29 -5.62
N GLN A 363 20.23 -18.51 -6.57
CA GLN A 363 20.11 -17.77 -7.83
C GLN A 363 18.77 -17.01 -7.86
N PRO A 364 18.68 -15.91 -8.64
CA PRO A 364 17.38 -15.33 -8.97
C PRO A 364 16.51 -16.31 -9.78
N GLU A 365 15.23 -16.36 -9.45
CA GLU A 365 14.26 -17.31 -10.00
C GLU A 365 13.04 -16.59 -10.57
N LEU A 366 12.45 -17.15 -11.62
CA LEU A 366 11.12 -16.79 -12.10
C LEU A 366 10.13 -17.85 -11.61
N ILE A 367 9.14 -17.43 -10.82
CA ILE A 367 8.02 -18.27 -10.39
C ILE A 367 6.77 -17.81 -11.14
N GLU A 368 6.13 -18.74 -11.83
CA GLU A 368 4.92 -18.52 -12.61
C GLU A 368 3.85 -19.53 -12.23
N ALA A 369 2.58 -19.10 -12.17
CA ALA A 369 1.45 -19.96 -11.87
C ALA A 369 0.28 -19.69 -12.81
N ASP A 370 -0.55 -20.71 -13.07
CA ASP A 370 -1.77 -20.56 -13.86
C ASP A 370 -2.93 -19.93 -13.05
N LYS A 371 -2.83 -19.96 -11.72
CA LYS A 371 -3.79 -19.38 -10.75
C LYS A 371 -3.03 -18.65 -9.63
N PRO A 372 -3.70 -17.75 -8.86
CA PRO A 372 -3.05 -16.96 -7.83
C PRO A 372 -2.30 -17.78 -6.77
N VAL A 373 -1.10 -17.34 -6.42
CA VAL A 373 -0.22 -17.93 -5.40
C VAL A 373 0.35 -16.85 -4.48
N MET A 374 0.82 -17.23 -3.29
CA MET A 374 1.65 -16.38 -2.43
C MET A 374 3.01 -17.05 -2.22
N VAL A 375 4.07 -16.25 -2.23
CA VAL A 375 5.46 -16.72 -2.13
C VAL A 375 6.11 -16.16 -0.88
N GLY A 376 6.59 -17.05 -0.01
CA GLY A 376 7.49 -16.72 1.10
C GLY A 376 8.93 -17.02 0.71
N GLN A 377 9.84 -16.11 1.02
CA GLN A 377 11.29 -16.27 0.92
C GLN A 377 11.89 -16.35 2.32
N PHE A 378 12.69 -17.38 2.56
CA PHE A 378 13.27 -17.70 3.86
C PHE A 378 14.78 -17.63 3.79
N MET A 379 15.38 -16.90 4.73
CA MET A 379 16.82 -16.79 4.89
C MET A 379 17.37 -18.09 5.47
N GLY A 380 18.47 -18.59 4.89
CA GLY A 380 19.12 -19.82 5.34
C GLY A 380 19.88 -19.70 6.65
N GLY A 381 20.20 -18.48 7.08
CA GLY A 381 21.12 -18.22 8.19
C GLY A 381 22.59 -18.21 7.75
N GLY A 382 23.39 -17.43 8.45
CA GLY A 382 24.78 -17.14 8.14
C GLY A 382 25.70 -18.36 8.26
N SER A 383 25.33 -19.34 9.10
CA SER A 383 26.05 -20.61 9.23
C SER A 383 26.11 -21.43 7.94
N CYS A 384 25.14 -21.26 7.02
CA CYS A 384 25.12 -21.96 5.73
C CYS A 384 26.18 -21.49 4.74
N VAL A 385 26.72 -20.27 4.92
CA VAL A 385 27.61 -19.64 3.94
C VAL A 385 28.79 -18.90 4.59
N GLY A 386 29.05 -19.13 5.89
CA GLY A 386 30.13 -18.47 6.62
C GLY A 386 29.96 -16.94 6.73
N SER A 387 28.72 -16.49 6.95
CA SER A 387 28.31 -15.08 6.99
C SER A 387 27.63 -14.75 8.33
N LEU A 388 27.38 -13.46 8.58
CA LEU A 388 26.39 -13.03 9.56
C LEU A 388 24.97 -13.38 9.08
N GLY A 389 24.05 -13.44 10.02
CA GLY A 389 22.62 -13.59 9.82
C GLY A 389 22.04 -14.84 10.46
N ASP A 390 20.77 -14.78 10.81
CA ASP A 390 19.96 -15.87 11.36
C ASP A 390 18.67 -15.99 10.51
N PRO A 391 17.83 -17.01 10.72
CA PRO A 391 16.64 -17.24 9.92
C PRO A 391 15.65 -16.06 9.97
N GLU A 392 15.09 -15.71 8.82
CA GLU A 392 14.04 -14.70 8.71
C GLU A 392 13.15 -15.05 7.52
N MET A 393 11.90 -14.61 7.53
CA MET A 393 10.96 -14.83 6.43
C MET A 393 10.38 -13.52 5.91
N VAL A 394 10.20 -13.42 4.59
CA VAL A 394 9.56 -12.27 3.94
C VAL A 394 8.55 -12.76 2.90
N PHE A 395 7.34 -12.19 2.90
CA PHE A 395 6.41 -12.39 1.79
C PHE A 395 6.77 -11.50 0.60
N LEU A 396 6.93 -12.11 -0.57
CA LEU A 396 7.34 -11.42 -1.78
C LEU A 396 6.18 -10.71 -2.46
N THR A 397 6.50 -9.60 -3.12
CA THR A 397 5.56 -8.83 -3.94
C THR A 397 5.44 -9.50 -5.31
N ALA A 398 4.21 -9.80 -5.74
CA ALA A 398 3.95 -10.16 -7.13
C ALA A 398 4.28 -8.99 -8.06
N LEU A 399 4.68 -9.25 -9.31
CA LEU A 399 4.98 -8.16 -10.26
C LEU A 399 3.78 -7.21 -10.46
N ASP A 400 2.55 -7.71 -10.36
CA ASP A 400 1.30 -6.92 -10.45
C ASP A 400 1.08 -5.95 -9.28
N GLN A 401 1.82 -6.13 -8.17
CA GLN A 401 1.70 -5.36 -6.94
C GLN A 401 2.92 -4.45 -6.70
N GLY A 402 3.78 -4.27 -7.71
CA GLY A 402 4.94 -3.40 -7.63
C GLY A 402 4.57 -1.93 -7.34
N ILE A 403 5.50 -1.21 -6.73
CA ILE A 403 5.35 0.18 -6.31
C ILE A 403 6.38 1.07 -7.00
N THR A 404 6.11 2.36 -7.13
CA THR A 404 7.05 3.34 -7.71
C THR A 404 7.82 4.13 -6.65
N SER A 405 7.39 4.07 -5.39
CA SER A 405 8.03 4.76 -4.28
C SER A 405 7.72 4.07 -2.94
N ALA A 406 8.75 3.92 -2.10
CA ALA A 406 8.60 3.45 -0.73
C ALA A 406 9.57 4.13 0.23
N ARG A 407 9.18 4.15 1.51
CA ARG A 407 10.07 4.44 2.63
C ARG A 407 10.08 3.26 3.58
N PHE A 408 11.27 2.87 4.01
CA PHE A 408 11.47 1.81 4.99
C PHE A 408 12.52 2.23 6.02
N PHE A 409 12.64 1.45 7.10
CA PHE A 409 13.51 1.77 8.22
C PHE A 409 14.61 0.74 8.41
N ARG A 410 15.86 1.15 8.22
CA ARG A 410 17.00 0.28 8.55
C ARG A 410 17.36 0.39 10.03
N ASN A 411 17.91 -0.67 10.60
CA ASN A 411 18.04 -0.82 12.05
C ASN A 411 19.39 -1.40 12.51
N THR A 412 19.70 -1.17 13.80
CA THR A 412 20.83 -1.71 14.57
C THR A 412 20.41 -2.51 15.81
N ARG A 413 19.09 -2.60 16.09
CA ARG A 413 18.57 -3.27 17.29
C ARG A 413 19.06 -4.72 17.35
N GLU A 414 19.38 -5.15 18.56
CA GLU A 414 19.81 -6.50 18.95
C GLU A 414 21.17 -6.98 18.36
N GLY A 415 21.95 -6.09 17.70
CA GLY A 415 23.30 -6.42 17.20
C GLY A 415 23.53 -6.37 15.67
N ILE A 416 22.59 -5.83 14.89
CA ILE A 416 22.72 -5.77 13.43
C ILE A 416 23.93 -4.92 13.02
N SER A 417 24.76 -5.49 12.14
CA SER A 417 26.03 -4.88 11.70
C SER A 417 25.99 -4.36 10.26
N ILE A 418 25.12 -4.92 9.42
CA ILE A 418 24.94 -4.50 8.02
C ILE A 418 23.47 -4.49 7.63
N ASN A 419 23.05 -3.52 6.82
CA ASN A 419 21.71 -3.46 6.24
C ASN A 419 21.77 -3.55 4.72
N TYR A 420 20.73 -4.11 4.12
CA TYR A 420 20.56 -4.27 2.69
C TYR A 420 19.17 -3.85 2.23
N ALA A 421 19.10 -3.38 0.99
CA ALA A 421 17.89 -3.33 0.19
C ALA A 421 18.16 -4.06 -1.12
N THR A 422 17.32 -5.02 -1.46
CA THR A 422 17.35 -5.72 -2.74
C THR A 422 16.12 -5.32 -3.53
N VAL A 423 16.33 -4.72 -4.70
CA VAL A 423 15.29 -4.15 -5.58
C VAL A 423 15.31 -4.88 -6.91
N ILE A 424 14.13 -5.30 -7.38
CA ILE A 424 13.94 -5.83 -8.74
C ILE A 424 13.16 -4.80 -9.54
N VAL A 425 13.72 -4.36 -10.66
CA VAL A 425 13.23 -3.22 -11.44
C VAL A 425 13.32 -3.52 -12.94
N PRO A 426 12.42 -2.99 -13.78
CA PRO A 426 12.59 -3.04 -15.23
C PRO A 426 13.91 -2.38 -15.65
N ASP A 427 14.62 -2.98 -16.61
CA ASP A 427 15.92 -2.48 -17.09
C ASP A 427 15.82 -1.04 -17.62
N ALA A 428 14.78 -0.75 -18.39
CA ALA A 428 14.50 0.59 -18.91
C ALA A 428 14.30 1.66 -17.81
N ALA A 429 13.98 1.24 -16.59
CA ALA A 429 13.74 2.12 -15.45
C ALA A 429 14.95 2.24 -14.50
N LEU A 430 16.03 1.50 -14.72
CA LEU A 430 17.22 1.56 -13.87
C LEU A 430 17.81 2.98 -13.79
N ALA A 431 17.78 3.72 -14.89
CA ALA A 431 18.27 5.10 -14.95
C ALA A 431 17.46 6.09 -14.07
N SER A 432 16.19 5.78 -13.77
CA SER A 432 15.31 6.58 -12.92
C SER A 432 15.35 6.15 -11.44
N LEU A 433 15.84 4.94 -11.15
CA LEU A 433 15.92 4.41 -9.78
C LEU A 433 16.82 5.29 -8.91
N ARG A 434 16.30 5.70 -7.75
CA ARG A 434 17.02 6.43 -6.71
C ARG A 434 16.83 5.74 -5.37
N ILE A 435 17.90 5.64 -4.59
CA ILE A 435 17.88 5.24 -3.18
C ILE A 435 18.53 6.38 -2.39
N ASP A 436 17.75 7.03 -1.52
CA ASP A 436 18.08 8.29 -0.82
C ASP A 436 18.55 9.39 -1.78
N GLY A 437 17.89 9.50 -2.94
CA GLY A 437 18.24 10.45 -4.00
C GLY A 437 19.51 10.09 -4.78
N GLY A 438 20.25 9.06 -4.38
CA GLY A 438 21.45 8.58 -5.06
C GLY A 438 21.18 7.49 -6.09
N SER A 439 22.06 7.37 -7.09
CA SER A 439 22.05 6.31 -8.11
C SER A 439 23.25 5.36 -8.01
N ALA A 440 24.05 5.47 -6.94
CA ALA A 440 25.17 4.59 -6.68
C ALA A 440 24.70 3.35 -5.90
N PHE A 441 24.87 2.18 -6.50
CA PHE A 441 24.48 0.88 -5.93
C PHE A 441 25.71 0.01 -5.71
N ASN A 442 25.61 -0.95 -4.80
CA ASN A 442 26.74 -1.83 -4.46
C ASN A 442 26.86 -3.01 -5.42
N HIS A 443 25.73 -3.45 -5.98
CA HIS A 443 25.71 -4.49 -7.00
C HIS A 443 24.50 -4.31 -7.90
N VAL A 444 24.68 -4.47 -9.21
CA VAL A 444 23.60 -4.43 -10.21
C VAL A 444 23.88 -5.53 -11.23
N TYR A 445 22.87 -6.33 -11.55
CA TYR A 445 23.01 -7.43 -12.49
C TYR A 445 21.67 -7.78 -13.15
N ASP A 446 21.72 -8.50 -14.27
CA ASP A 446 20.52 -8.95 -14.98
C ASP A 446 19.78 -10.03 -14.20
N HIS A 447 18.45 -10.03 -14.29
CA HIS A 447 17.65 -11.16 -13.83
C HIS A 447 17.75 -12.30 -14.87
N PRO A 448 18.49 -13.40 -14.62
CA PRO A 448 18.83 -14.40 -15.64
C PRO A 448 17.64 -15.19 -16.17
N ARG A 449 16.47 -15.09 -15.52
CA ARG A 449 15.25 -15.86 -15.86
C ARG A 449 14.15 -15.04 -16.54
N LEU A 450 14.31 -13.72 -16.60
CA LEU A 450 13.37 -12.84 -17.31
C LEU A 450 14.12 -11.62 -17.85
N ALA A 451 14.31 -11.59 -19.17
CA ALA A 451 14.93 -10.46 -19.85
C ALA A 451 14.14 -9.16 -19.62
N GLY A 452 14.84 -8.03 -19.60
CA GLY A 452 14.24 -6.71 -19.36
C GLY A 452 14.06 -6.35 -17.87
N TYR A 453 14.61 -7.14 -16.95
CA TYR A 453 14.65 -6.84 -15.51
C TYR A 453 16.08 -6.89 -14.97
N LYS A 454 16.36 -5.97 -14.04
CA LYS A 454 17.61 -5.87 -13.28
C LYS A 454 17.34 -6.13 -11.80
N ILE A 455 18.35 -6.65 -11.11
CA ILE A 455 18.41 -6.71 -9.66
C ILE A 455 19.44 -5.70 -9.20
N VAL A 456 19.05 -4.85 -8.25
CA VAL A 456 19.87 -3.81 -7.65
C VAL A 456 19.99 -4.09 -6.16
N VAL A 457 21.21 -4.21 -5.65
CA VAL A 457 21.52 -4.36 -4.23
C VAL A 457 22.21 -3.10 -3.73
N LYS A 458 21.64 -2.54 -2.67
CA LYS A 458 22.23 -1.46 -1.90
C LYS A 458 22.57 -1.98 -0.51
N SER A 459 23.78 -1.67 -0.04
CA SER A 459 24.26 -2.06 1.29
C SER A 459 24.71 -0.85 2.08
N TRP A 460 24.59 -0.95 3.40
CA TRP A 460 25.04 0.08 4.34
C TRP A 460 25.62 -0.58 5.59
N THR A 461 26.68 0.02 6.16
CA THR A 461 26.99 -0.20 7.58
C THR A 461 25.73 0.09 8.40
N ALA A 462 25.40 -0.78 9.35
CA ALA A 462 24.12 -0.68 10.04
C ALA A 462 23.92 0.67 10.74
N ALA A 463 22.72 1.23 10.63
CA ALA A 463 22.30 2.41 11.38
C ALA A 463 20.78 2.42 11.50
N GLN A 464 20.27 3.18 12.45
CA GLN A 464 18.85 3.53 12.53
C GLN A 464 18.58 4.71 11.61
N ALA A 465 17.94 4.47 10.46
CA ALA A 465 17.65 5.52 9.49
C ALA A 465 16.45 5.20 8.60
N SER A 466 15.73 6.25 8.20
CA SER A 466 14.72 6.17 7.14
C SER A 466 15.42 6.16 5.78
N VAL A 467 15.00 5.28 4.88
CA VAL A 467 15.50 5.18 3.51
C VAL A 467 14.33 5.35 2.54
N GLN A 468 14.55 6.10 1.47
CA GLN A 468 13.57 6.28 0.40
C GLN A 468 14.05 5.63 -0.91
N ILE A 469 13.19 4.80 -1.52
CA ILE A 469 13.39 4.28 -2.88
C ILE A 469 12.35 4.94 -3.80
N GLN A 470 12.79 5.44 -4.96
CA GLN A 470 11.95 6.05 -5.98
C GLN A 470 12.34 5.56 -7.38
N CYS A 471 11.35 5.33 -8.23
CA CYS A 471 11.54 4.98 -9.64
C CYS A 471 10.33 5.49 -10.44
N ASP A 472 10.52 5.78 -11.73
CA ASP A 472 9.41 6.15 -12.64
C ASP A 472 8.54 4.95 -13.03
N SER A 473 9.00 3.73 -12.74
CA SER A 473 8.35 2.47 -13.04
C SER A 473 8.18 1.62 -11.79
N ALA A 474 7.24 0.68 -11.83
CA ALA A 474 6.99 -0.21 -10.71
C ALA A 474 8.19 -1.14 -10.46
N PHE A 475 8.60 -1.26 -9.19
CA PHE A 475 9.60 -2.19 -8.69
C PHE A 475 9.05 -3.03 -7.54
N THR A 476 9.75 -4.10 -7.20
CA THR A 476 9.54 -4.88 -5.96
C THR A 476 10.80 -4.83 -5.12
N ALA A 477 10.69 -4.76 -3.80
CA ALA A 477 11.86 -4.68 -2.95
C ALA A 477 11.65 -5.32 -1.57
N ILE A 478 12.75 -5.85 -1.04
CA ILE A 478 12.87 -6.33 0.34
C ILE A 478 14.04 -5.61 1.02
N THR A 479 13.95 -5.47 2.34
CA THR A 479 15.03 -4.93 3.18
C THR A 479 15.31 -5.90 4.30
N TYR A 480 16.57 -6.00 4.70
CA TYR A 480 17.01 -6.91 5.73
C TYR A 480 18.31 -6.44 6.37
N GLY A 481 18.55 -6.86 7.60
CA GLY A 481 19.78 -6.63 8.34
C GLY A 481 20.39 -7.94 8.82
N LEU A 482 21.72 -8.01 8.88
CA LEU A 482 22.45 -9.18 9.36
C LEU A 482 23.33 -8.82 10.56
N GLY A 483 23.21 -9.58 11.65
CA GLY A 483 24.05 -9.56 12.85
C GLY A 483 24.67 -10.92 13.10
N SER A 484 25.56 -11.03 14.09
CA SER A 484 26.27 -12.29 14.39
C SER A 484 25.39 -13.40 14.94
N VAL A 485 24.23 -13.04 15.50
CA VAL A 485 23.30 -13.94 16.20
C VAL A 485 21.85 -13.49 16.01
N GLU A 486 21.55 -12.78 14.92
CA GLU A 486 20.21 -12.30 14.60
C GLU A 486 20.13 -11.72 13.18
N SER A 487 18.90 -11.57 12.70
CA SER A 487 18.53 -10.88 11.48
C SER A 487 17.16 -10.21 11.63
N TYR A 488 16.88 -9.28 10.71
CA TYR A 488 15.50 -8.85 10.48
C TYR A 488 15.27 -8.76 8.99
N GLY A 489 14.02 -8.85 8.56
CA GLY A 489 13.68 -8.74 7.15
C GLY A 489 12.21 -8.49 6.94
N TYR A 490 11.87 -7.65 5.97
CA TYR A 490 10.49 -7.41 5.59
C TYR A 490 10.39 -6.82 4.18
N ASN A 491 9.15 -6.82 3.67
CA ASN A 491 8.81 -6.22 2.40
C ASN A 491 8.87 -4.68 2.48
N VAL A 492 9.56 -4.01 1.55
CA VAL A 492 9.72 -2.54 1.58
C VAL A 492 8.43 -1.81 1.23
N GLY A 493 7.53 -2.46 0.52
CA GLY A 493 6.23 -1.93 0.16
C GLY A 493 5.65 -2.62 -1.06
N LEU A 494 4.33 -2.55 -1.13
CA LEU A 494 3.54 -3.17 -2.19
C LEU A 494 2.21 -2.46 -2.34
N LEU A 495 1.66 -2.58 -3.53
CA LEU A 495 0.23 -2.39 -3.73
C LEU A 495 -0.50 -3.62 -3.17
N VAL A 496 -1.75 -3.39 -2.75
CA VAL A 496 -2.66 -4.44 -2.31
C VAL A 496 -3.94 -4.32 -3.12
N ARG A 497 -3.78 -4.20 -4.44
CA ARG A 497 -4.91 -4.11 -5.37
C ARG A 497 -5.68 -5.43 -5.37
N ASN A 498 -6.98 -5.34 -5.59
CA ASN A 498 -7.79 -6.51 -5.87
C ASN A 498 -7.49 -7.02 -7.28
N LEU A 499 -6.81 -8.18 -7.36
CA LEU A 499 -6.45 -8.84 -8.61
C LEU A 499 -7.54 -9.81 -9.12
N ASP A 500 -8.70 -9.87 -8.47
CA ASP A 500 -9.88 -10.59 -8.95
C ASP A 500 -10.82 -9.69 -9.75
N ALA A 501 -10.87 -8.40 -9.44
CA ALA A 501 -11.70 -7.44 -10.16
C ALA A 501 -11.11 -6.02 -10.06
N TRP A 502 -11.00 -5.38 -11.21
CA TRP A 502 -10.56 -4.00 -11.36
C TRP A 502 -11.69 -3.16 -11.97
N PRO A 503 -12.41 -2.37 -11.16
CA PRO A 503 -13.44 -1.48 -11.67
C PRO A 503 -12.84 -0.16 -12.18
N THR A 504 -13.39 0.37 -13.27
CA THR A 504 -13.03 1.68 -13.84
C THR A 504 -14.27 2.30 -14.53
N ALA A 505 -14.20 3.57 -14.95
CA ALA A 505 -15.17 4.12 -15.90
C ALA A 505 -14.57 4.19 -17.30
N ARG A 506 -15.43 4.18 -18.32
CA ARG A 506 -15.05 4.44 -19.70
C ARG A 506 -15.91 5.59 -20.23
N ILE A 507 -15.28 6.71 -20.57
CA ILE A 507 -15.98 7.83 -21.22
C ILE A 507 -16.55 7.36 -22.56
N GLN A 508 -17.74 7.84 -22.92
CA GLN A 508 -18.35 7.50 -24.20
C GLN A 508 -17.41 7.87 -25.37
N GLY A 509 -17.13 6.91 -26.25
CA GLY A 509 -16.20 7.06 -27.37
C GLY A 509 -14.72 6.80 -27.04
N SER A 510 -14.38 6.56 -25.77
CA SER A 510 -13.03 6.13 -25.35
C SER A 510 -12.94 4.61 -25.27
N ALA A 511 -11.79 4.03 -25.65
CA ALA A 511 -11.45 2.64 -25.35
C ALA A 511 -10.79 2.50 -23.96
N GLU A 512 -10.22 3.58 -23.44
CA GLU A 512 -9.46 3.59 -22.19
C GLU A 512 -10.34 3.78 -20.96
N GLY A 513 -9.92 3.11 -19.87
CA GLY A 513 -10.47 3.32 -18.54
C GLY A 513 -10.00 4.65 -17.94
N THR A 514 -10.79 5.20 -17.03
CA THR A 514 -10.46 6.42 -16.28
C THR A 514 -11.04 6.34 -14.87
N ASP A 515 -10.34 6.98 -13.93
CA ASP A 515 -10.83 7.22 -12.55
C ASP A 515 -11.23 8.69 -12.36
N THR A 516 -11.35 9.44 -13.46
CA THR A 516 -11.81 10.83 -13.49
C THR A 516 -12.76 11.05 -14.66
N VAL A 517 -13.94 11.58 -14.37
CA VAL A 517 -14.95 11.97 -15.36
C VAL A 517 -15.26 13.45 -15.24
N GLN A 518 -15.67 14.10 -16.33
CA GLN A 518 -16.11 15.49 -16.30
C GLN A 518 -17.57 15.56 -15.86
N ALA A 519 -17.93 16.60 -15.10
CA ALA A 519 -19.31 16.82 -14.69
C ALA A 519 -20.23 16.89 -15.92
N GLY A 520 -21.29 16.08 -15.92
CA GLY A 520 -22.26 15.95 -17.03
C GLY A 520 -21.79 15.13 -18.23
N ALA A 521 -20.52 14.70 -18.30
CA ALA A 521 -20.04 13.87 -19.40
C ALA A 521 -20.57 12.43 -19.28
N PRO A 522 -21.04 11.81 -20.37
CA PRO A 522 -21.52 10.43 -20.35
C PRO A 522 -20.37 9.42 -20.25
N PHE A 523 -20.53 8.43 -19.38
CA PHE A 523 -19.59 7.33 -19.19
C PHE A 523 -20.31 6.00 -18.93
N ARG A 524 -19.57 4.88 -18.97
CA ARG A 524 -20.06 3.56 -18.56
C ARG A 524 -19.20 3.03 -17.41
N PHE A 525 -19.80 2.27 -16.51
CA PHE A 525 -19.02 1.51 -15.53
C PHE A 525 -18.48 0.25 -16.18
N VAL A 526 -17.23 -0.06 -15.88
CA VAL A 526 -16.48 -1.18 -16.43
C VAL A 526 -15.87 -1.97 -15.29
N VAL A 527 -15.85 -3.29 -15.42
CA VAL A 527 -15.09 -4.18 -14.54
C VAL A 527 -14.21 -5.05 -15.42
N ARG A 528 -12.91 -5.07 -15.14
CA ARG A 528 -11.99 -6.05 -15.70
C ARG A 528 -11.75 -7.15 -14.68
N SER A 529 -11.87 -8.40 -15.09
CA SER A 529 -11.55 -9.54 -14.24
C SER A 529 -10.74 -10.56 -15.02
N PRO A 530 -9.72 -11.20 -14.43
CA PRO A 530 -9.04 -12.32 -15.05
C PRO A 530 -9.89 -13.61 -14.99
N HIS A 531 -11.01 -13.57 -14.27
CA HIS A 531 -11.96 -14.67 -14.13
C HIS A 531 -13.15 -14.47 -15.06
N ARG A 532 -13.79 -15.57 -15.47
CA ARG A 532 -15.12 -15.51 -16.10
C ARG A 532 -16.14 -15.21 -15.00
N LEU A 533 -16.64 -13.98 -14.98
CA LEU A 533 -17.65 -13.57 -14.01
C LEU A 533 -19.02 -14.21 -14.34
N THR A 534 -19.67 -14.75 -13.31
CA THR A 534 -21.03 -15.31 -13.38
C THR A 534 -22.10 -14.32 -12.93
N GLY A 535 -21.69 -13.22 -12.29
CA GLY A 535 -22.58 -12.14 -11.89
C GLY A 535 -21.82 -10.85 -11.60
N ILE A 536 -22.43 -9.71 -11.91
CA ILE A 536 -21.92 -8.38 -11.57
C ILE A 536 -23.11 -7.49 -11.18
N THR A 537 -23.02 -6.80 -10.05
CA THR A 537 -23.98 -5.78 -9.63
C THR A 537 -23.26 -4.50 -9.26
N TRP A 538 -23.49 -3.43 -10.01
CA TRP A 538 -23.09 -2.07 -9.64
C TRP A 538 -24.17 -1.46 -8.75
N GLN A 539 -23.83 -1.17 -7.49
CA GLN A 539 -24.77 -0.68 -6.47
C GLN A 539 -24.90 0.86 -6.55
N LEU A 540 -25.57 1.33 -7.59
CA LEU A 540 -25.65 2.73 -7.97
C LEU A 540 -26.74 3.50 -7.22
N SER A 541 -27.77 2.81 -6.73
CA SER A 541 -28.91 3.41 -6.01
C SER A 541 -28.51 4.05 -4.68
N GLY A 542 -27.43 3.57 -4.06
CA GLY A 542 -26.87 4.13 -2.83
C GLY A 542 -25.92 5.32 -3.06
N VAL A 543 -25.67 5.72 -4.30
CA VAL A 543 -24.65 6.73 -4.63
C VAL A 543 -25.32 8.00 -5.15
N SER A 544 -25.33 9.04 -4.31
CA SER A 544 -25.95 10.32 -4.63
C SER A 544 -25.22 11.04 -5.78
N GLY A 545 -25.97 11.78 -6.60
CA GLY A 545 -25.41 12.58 -7.70
C GLY A 545 -25.10 11.82 -8.99
N LEU A 546 -25.46 10.53 -9.08
CA LEU A 546 -25.43 9.75 -10.32
C LEU A 546 -26.79 9.67 -11.00
N SER A 547 -26.79 9.65 -12.33
CA SER A 547 -27.98 9.41 -13.14
C SER A 547 -27.65 8.51 -14.34
N PRO A 548 -28.39 7.41 -14.58
CA PRO A 548 -29.47 6.88 -13.72
C PRO A 548 -28.96 6.40 -12.35
N SER A 549 -29.80 6.51 -11.32
CA SER A 549 -29.49 6.11 -9.93
C SER A 549 -30.10 4.74 -9.57
N ALA A 550 -30.16 3.81 -10.53
CA ALA A 550 -30.67 2.46 -10.30
C ALA A 550 -29.52 1.46 -10.40
N ASP A 551 -29.51 0.45 -9.52
CA ASP A 551 -28.54 -0.63 -9.56
C ASP A 551 -28.56 -1.32 -10.93
N ALA A 552 -27.37 -1.65 -11.43
CA ALA A 552 -27.24 -2.39 -12.68
C ALA A 552 -26.71 -3.79 -12.37
N THR A 553 -27.43 -4.82 -12.82
CA THR A 553 -27.06 -6.22 -12.61
C THR A 553 -26.93 -6.94 -13.94
N LEU A 554 -25.84 -7.70 -14.09
CA LEU A 554 -25.64 -8.64 -15.18
C LEU A 554 -25.49 -10.05 -14.59
N THR A 555 -26.27 -10.99 -15.12
CA THR A 555 -26.20 -12.42 -14.76
C THR A 555 -25.57 -13.19 -15.91
N ASN A 556 -24.58 -14.02 -15.61
CA ASN A 556 -23.75 -14.75 -16.59
C ASN A 556 -23.29 -13.87 -17.78
N PRO A 557 -22.67 -12.70 -17.52
CA PRO A 557 -22.33 -11.77 -18.59
C PRO A 557 -21.29 -12.37 -19.55
N ALA A 558 -21.47 -12.10 -20.84
CA ALA A 558 -20.41 -12.25 -21.82
C ALA A 558 -19.42 -11.07 -21.70
N ALA A 559 -18.12 -11.36 -21.81
CA ALA A 559 -17.12 -10.31 -21.87
C ALA A 559 -17.25 -9.54 -23.19
N VAL A 560 -17.19 -8.21 -23.13
CA VAL A 560 -17.25 -7.34 -24.32
C VAL A 560 -15.89 -7.17 -25.00
N ASP A 561 -14.81 -7.47 -24.28
CA ASP A 561 -13.44 -7.34 -24.74
C ASP A 561 -12.50 -8.18 -23.84
N SER A 562 -11.28 -8.41 -24.28
CA SER A 562 -10.23 -9.04 -23.47
C SER A 562 -8.85 -8.52 -23.82
N VAL A 563 -7.99 -8.39 -22.81
CA VAL A 563 -6.62 -7.86 -22.95
C VAL A 563 -5.64 -8.67 -22.12
N GLN A 564 -4.41 -8.85 -22.62
CA GLN A 564 -3.33 -9.44 -21.84
C GLN A 564 -2.59 -8.35 -21.07
N ILE A 565 -2.55 -8.45 -19.75
CA ILE A 565 -1.81 -7.53 -18.86
C ILE A 565 -0.86 -8.38 -18.05
N ASN A 566 0.44 -8.09 -18.12
CA ASN A 566 1.51 -8.79 -17.39
C ASN A 566 1.48 -10.33 -17.55
N GLY A 567 1.12 -10.82 -18.74
CA GLY A 567 1.03 -12.26 -19.03
C GLY A 567 -0.29 -12.92 -18.64
N ARG A 568 -1.21 -12.20 -17.98
CA ARG A 568 -2.54 -12.68 -17.58
C ARG A 568 -3.62 -12.11 -18.50
N MET A 569 -4.57 -12.94 -18.93
CA MET A 569 -5.75 -12.46 -19.67
C MET A 569 -6.77 -11.83 -18.72
N TRP A 570 -7.28 -10.66 -19.10
CA TRP A 570 -8.32 -9.91 -18.40
C TRP A 570 -9.51 -9.71 -19.32
N TYR A 571 -10.70 -9.99 -18.80
CA TYR A 571 -11.98 -9.90 -19.50
C TYR A 571 -12.73 -8.67 -19.03
N THR A 572 -13.20 -7.89 -19.99
CA THR A 572 -13.87 -6.62 -19.73
C THR A 572 -15.37 -6.83 -19.77
N TYR A 573 -16.05 -6.30 -18.76
CA TYR A 573 -17.50 -6.26 -18.62
C TYR A 573 -17.93 -4.81 -18.44
N GLN A 574 -19.08 -4.41 -19.00
CA GLN A 574 -19.54 -3.03 -18.92
C GLN A 574 -21.05 -2.95 -18.77
N THR A 575 -21.53 -1.86 -18.18
CA THR A 575 -22.96 -1.56 -18.10
C THR A 575 -23.56 -1.34 -19.50
N ALA A 576 -24.81 -1.74 -19.70
CA ALA A 576 -25.56 -1.50 -20.94
C ALA A 576 -25.92 -0.02 -21.12
N SER A 577 -26.24 0.67 -20.02
CA SER A 577 -26.57 2.09 -19.98
C SER A 577 -25.32 2.97 -19.82
N THR A 578 -25.44 4.22 -20.27
CA THR A 578 -24.53 5.31 -19.94
C THR A 578 -25.02 6.05 -18.69
N TYR A 579 -24.07 6.61 -17.95
CA TYR A 579 -24.28 7.36 -16.72
C TYR A 579 -23.67 8.75 -16.84
N THR A 580 -24.18 9.66 -16.03
CA THR A 580 -23.65 11.02 -15.84
C THR A 580 -23.57 11.31 -14.36
N ALA A 581 -22.62 12.17 -13.99
CA ALA A 581 -22.52 12.75 -12.65
C ALA A 581 -22.40 14.26 -12.81
N SER A 582 -23.34 15.03 -12.28
CA SER A 582 -23.36 16.49 -12.48
C SER A 582 -22.71 17.27 -11.33
N VAL A 583 -22.49 16.62 -10.19
CA VAL A 583 -21.89 17.24 -9.00
C VAL A 583 -20.41 16.89 -8.96
N THR A 584 -19.57 17.90 -8.74
CA THR A 584 -18.14 17.68 -8.60
C THR A 584 -17.82 17.04 -7.25
N GLY A 585 -16.85 16.13 -7.21
CA GLY A 585 -16.44 15.50 -5.97
C GLY A 585 -15.89 14.09 -6.17
N SER A 586 -15.67 13.40 -5.06
CA SER A 586 -15.27 12.00 -5.06
C SER A 586 -16.49 11.10 -4.89
N TYR A 587 -16.55 10.07 -5.71
CA TYR A 587 -17.62 9.08 -5.73
C TYR A 587 -17.03 7.71 -5.43
N SER A 588 -17.79 6.89 -4.72
CA SER A 588 -17.46 5.48 -4.47
C SER A 588 -18.69 4.63 -4.82
N VAL A 589 -18.54 3.75 -5.81
CA VAL A 589 -19.59 2.83 -6.23
C VAL A 589 -19.18 1.41 -5.84
N PRO A 590 -19.89 0.75 -4.91
CA PRO A 590 -19.69 -0.66 -4.64
C PRO A 590 -20.07 -1.50 -5.86
N VAL A 591 -19.22 -2.45 -6.20
CA VAL A 591 -19.41 -3.40 -7.29
C VAL A 591 -19.29 -4.81 -6.73
N ARG A 592 -20.42 -5.51 -6.69
CA ARG A 592 -20.47 -6.93 -6.34
C ARG A 592 -20.18 -7.77 -7.57
N TYR A 593 -19.39 -8.82 -7.42
CA TYR A 593 -19.07 -9.75 -8.50
C TYR A 593 -18.98 -11.19 -7.98
N ALA A 594 -19.23 -12.14 -8.87
CA ALA A 594 -19.18 -13.57 -8.57
C ALA A 594 -18.42 -14.34 -9.67
N PHE A 595 -17.69 -15.38 -9.28
CA PHE A 595 -17.08 -16.36 -10.19
C PHE A 595 -16.94 -17.72 -9.47
N PRO A 596 -16.77 -18.84 -10.21
CA PRO A 596 -16.94 -20.18 -9.63
C PRO A 596 -15.98 -20.59 -8.48
N LEU A 597 -14.79 -19.99 -8.40
CA LEU A 597 -13.77 -20.34 -7.41
C LEU A 597 -13.70 -19.34 -6.24
N LEU A 598 -14.65 -18.41 -6.14
CA LEU A 598 -14.63 -17.39 -5.11
C LEU A 598 -14.84 -18.02 -3.72
N GLU A 599 -14.05 -17.59 -2.72
CA GLU A 599 -14.05 -18.22 -1.40
C GLU A 599 -15.21 -17.79 -0.52
N GLN A 600 -15.74 -16.57 -0.70
CA GLN A 600 -16.77 -16.00 0.16
C GLN A 600 -17.99 -16.92 0.24
N SER A 601 -18.52 -17.12 1.45
CA SER A 601 -19.59 -18.10 1.71
C SER A 601 -20.92 -17.77 1.02
N ASP A 602 -21.16 -16.50 0.69
CA ASP A 602 -22.32 -16.05 -0.09
C ASP A 602 -22.09 -16.12 -1.61
N GLY A 603 -20.90 -16.55 -2.05
CA GLY A 603 -20.50 -16.60 -3.45
C GLY A 603 -20.32 -15.24 -4.10
N GLN A 604 -20.21 -14.15 -3.33
CA GLN A 604 -20.04 -12.79 -3.83
C GLN A 604 -18.86 -12.07 -3.17
N ALA A 605 -18.16 -11.25 -3.95
CA ALA A 605 -17.14 -10.34 -3.46
C ALA A 605 -17.47 -8.92 -3.89
N THR A 606 -16.98 -7.95 -3.12
CA THR A 606 -17.20 -6.53 -3.40
C THR A 606 -15.88 -5.83 -3.64
N VAL A 607 -15.85 -4.97 -4.65
CA VAL A 607 -14.79 -3.98 -4.88
C VAL A 607 -15.43 -2.60 -5.02
N ALA A 608 -14.75 -1.55 -4.59
CA ALA A 608 -15.24 -0.18 -4.78
C ALA A 608 -14.61 0.45 -6.02
N TYR A 609 -15.43 1.03 -6.89
CA TYR A 609 -14.96 1.96 -7.90
C TYR A 609 -14.91 3.37 -7.29
N ASN A 610 -13.70 3.86 -7.06
CA ASN A 610 -13.48 5.21 -6.56
C ASN A 610 -13.06 6.12 -7.71
N PHE A 611 -13.80 7.21 -7.92
CA PHE A 611 -13.49 8.14 -9.00
C PHE A 611 -13.81 9.57 -8.64
N SER A 612 -13.20 10.50 -9.36
CA SER A 612 -13.48 11.92 -9.22
C SER A 612 -14.32 12.46 -10.37
N VAL A 613 -15.26 13.33 -10.03
CA VAL A 613 -15.99 14.15 -10.98
C VAL A 613 -15.39 15.54 -10.94
N ALA A 614 -14.67 15.88 -12.00
CA ALA A 614 -14.07 17.19 -12.14
C ALA A 614 -15.10 18.19 -12.66
N GLY A 615 -15.06 19.43 -12.14
CA GLY A 615 -15.87 20.51 -12.66
C GLY A 615 -15.51 20.81 -14.11
N VAL A 616 -16.52 21.19 -14.90
CA VAL A 616 -16.28 21.82 -16.19
C VAL A 616 -15.54 23.11 -15.91
N ALA A 617 -14.33 23.28 -16.46
CA ALA A 617 -13.57 24.51 -16.25
C ALA A 617 -14.40 25.72 -16.73
N THR A 618 -14.99 26.46 -15.79
CA THR A 618 -15.55 27.80 -16.03
C THR A 618 -14.37 28.75 -16.12
N ALA A 619 -13.90 28.95 -17.34
CA ALA A 619 -12.86 29.91 -17.60
C ALA A 619 -13.37 31.33 -17.24
N ALA A 620 -12.47 32.15 -16.69
CA ALA A 620 -12.75 33.42 -16.02
C ALA A 620 -13.69 34.37 -16.78
N SER A 621 -14.44 35.17 -16.01
CA SER A 621 -15.62 35.97 -16.35
C SER A 621 -15.50 37.07 -17.43
N ASN A 622 -14.53 37.02 -18.34
CA ASN A 622 -14.39 37.92 -19.50
C ASN A 622 -14.30 37.20 -20.86
N LEU A 623 -14.66 35.91 -20.91
CA LEU A 623 -14.63 35.12 -22.14
C LEU A 623 -15.92 35.27 -22.93
N VAL A 624 -15.81 35.74 -24.18
CA VAL A 624 -16.91 35.58 -25.14
C VAL A 624 -16.77 34.18 -25.74
N ALA A 625 -17.58 33.25 -25.26
CA ALA A 625 -17.66 31.92 -25.80
C ALA A 625 -18.17 31.98 -27.26
N ASP A 626 -17.38 31.42 -28.17
CA ASP A 626 -17.80 31.12 -29.54
C ASP A 626 -18.17 32.33 -30.43
N ALA A 627 -17.34 33.38 -30.43
CA ALA A 627 -17.53 34.50 -31.36
C ALA A 627 -17.37 34.05 -32.82
N SER A 628 -18.29 34.49 -33.69
CA SER A 628 -18.24 34.31 -35.16
C SER A 628 -16.97 34.87 -35.81
N GLU A 629 -16.22 35.69 -35.06
CA GLU A 629 -14.93 36.23 -35.43
C GLU A 629 -13.79 35.20 -35.36
N LEU A 630 -13.91 34.09 -34.62
CA LEU A 630 -12.87 33.07 -34.49
C LEU A 630 -13.30 31.74 -35.13
N THR A 631 -12.51 31.30 -36.11
CA THR A 631 -12.73 30.04 -36.85
C THR A 631 -11.48 29.17 -36.81
N VAL A 632 -11.67 27.85 -36.75
CA VAL A 632 -10.58 26.86 -36.72
C VAL A 632 -10.86 25.73 -37.72
N GLY A 633 -9.82 25.19 -38.35
CA GLY A 633 -9.98 24.11 -39.33
C GLY A 633 -8.65 23.46 -39.76
N PRO A 634 -8.62 22.18 -40.15
CA PRO A 634 -9.70 21.21 -40.02
C PRO A 634 -10.05 20.97 -38.54
N ASN A 635 -11.32 20.66 -38.26
CA ASN A 635 -11.79 20.31 -36.93
C ASN A 635 -12.94 19.29 -37.10
N PRO A 636 -12.71 17.98 -36.90
CA PRO A 636 -11.56 17.40 -36.19
C PRO A 636 -10.19 17.54 -36.89
N VAL A 637 -9.11 17.63 -36.12
CA VAL A 637 -7.71 17.83 -36.57
C VAL A 637 -6.84 16.61 -36.24
N ARG A 638 -5.85 16.28 -37.10
CA ARG A 638 -4.87 15.20 -36.85
C ARG A 638 -3.46 15.70 -36.55
N GLY A 639 -2.99 16.72 -37.26
CA GLY A 639 -1.59 17.18 -37.20
C GLY A 639 -1.43 18.69 -37.13
N ALA A 640 -2.12 19.45 -37.99
CA ALA A 640 -2.01 20.90 -38.01
C ALA A 640 -3.39 21.58 -37.98
N LEU A 641 -3.57 22.51 -37.05
CA LEU A 641 -4.79 23.29 -36.87
C LEU A 641 -4.59 24.70 -37.45
N GLN A 642 -5.43 25.10 -38.40
CA GLN A 642 -5.52 26.50 -38.86
C GLN A 642 -6.44 27.29 -37.93
N ILE A 643 -5.99 28.47 -37.57
CA ILE A 643 -6.69 29.44 -36.73
C ILE A 643 -6.88 30.70 -37.57
N ARG A 644 -8.11 31.21 -37.64
CA ARG A 644 -8.42 32.45 -38.35
C ARG A 644 -9.31 33.35 -37.51
N TYR A 645 -8.84 34.58 -37.29
CA TYR A 645 -9.55 35.67 -36.63
C TYR A 645 -10.03 36.70 -37.67
N LYS A 646 -11.31 37.07 -37.62
CA LYS A 646 -11.95 38.02 -38.55
C LYS A 646 -12.18 39.41 -37.96
N GLY A 647 -11.92 39.61 -36.67
CA GLY A 647 -12.04 40.94 -36.05
C GLY A 647 -10.87 41.87 -36.40
N ARG A 648 -10.99 43.15 -36.03
CA ARG A 648 -9.89 44.11 -36.14
C ARG A 648 -8.88 43.82 -35.02
N PRO A 649 -7.61 43.49 -35.32
CA PRO A 649 -6.62 43.27 -34.28
C PRO A 649 -6.37 44.57 -33.52
N GLY A 650 -6.59 44.55 -32.20
CA GLY A 650 -6.22 45.65 -31.31
C GLY A 650 -4.73 45.63 -30.96
N GLY A 651 -4.06 44.48 -31.07
CA GLY A 651 -2.67 44.26 -30.68
C GLY A 651 -2.15 42.88 -31.13
N LEU A 652 -1.15 42.35 -30.40
CA LEU A 652 -0.59 41.02 -30.66
C LEU A 652 -1.60 39.94 -30.22
N LEU A 653 -1.89 39.00 -31.10
CA LEU A 653 -2.81 37.89 -30.79
C LEU A 653 -2.01 36.64 -30.39
N THR A 654 -2.39 36.03 -29.27
CA THR A 654 -1.78 34.79 -28.76
C THR A 654 -2.83 33.70 -28.66
N ALA A 655 -2.60 32.58 -29.35
CA ALA A 655 -3.41 31.39 -29.32
C ALA A 655 -2.82 30.33 -28.38
N THR A 656 -3.62 29.78 -27.48
CA THR A 656 -3.22 28.72 -26.54
C THR A 656 -4.24 27.61 -26.58
N LEU A 657 -3.82 26.36 -26.81
CA LEU A 657 -4.68 25.20 -26.62
C LEU A 657 -4.75 24.90 -25.13
N LEU A 658 -5.96 24.73 -24.60
CA LEU A 658 -6.20 24.26 -23.25
C LEU A 658 -6.74 22.84 -23.33
N ASN A 659 -6.21 21.92 -22.53
CA ASN A 659 -6.80 20.60 -22.38
C ASN A 659 -8.14 20.68 -21.62
N SER A 660 -8.80 19.53 -21.45
CA SER A 660 -10.06 19.40 -20.71
C SER A 660 -10.00 19.88 -19.25
N MET A 661 -8.79 20.10 -18.69
CA MET A 661 -8.57 20.65 -17.35
C MET A 661 -8.28 22.15 -17.35
N GLY A 662 -8.40 22.84 -18.49
CA GLY A 662 -8.11 24.27 -18.64
C GLY A 662 -6.62 24.61 -18.61
N ARG A 663 -5.72 23.62 -18.70
CA ARG A 663 -4.26 23.83 -18.70
C ARG A 663 -3.72 23.94 -20.12
N PRO A 664 -2.71 24.80 -20.37
CA PRO A 664 -2.03 24.85 -21.66
C PRO A 664 -1.54 23.46 -22.10
N ALA A 665 -2.00 23.04 -23.27
CA ALA A 665 -1.58 21.83 -23.96
C ALA A 665 -0.61 22.24 -25.08
N GLY A 666 0.68 22.24 -24.75
CA GLY A 666 1.74 22.73 -25.63
C GLY A 666 2.07 24.21 -25.43
N ARG A 667 2.85 24.77 -26.35
CA ARG A 667 3.28 26.18 -26.31
C ARG A 667 2.19 27.08 -26.92
N SER A 668 2.05 28.29 -26.39
CA SER A 668 1.22 29.32 -27.01
C SER A 668 1.84 29.79 -28.34
N HIS A 669 1.00 30.05 -29.33
CA HIS A 669 1.39 30.53 -30.66
C HIS A 669 0.96 31.99 -30.85
N THR A 670 1.90 32.83 -31.23
CA THR A 670 1.62 34.22 -31.64
C THR A 670 1.21 34.26 -33.11
N LEU A 671 0.14 34.99 -33.44
CA LEU A 671 -0.31 35.15 -34.82
C LEU A 671 0.46 36.29 -35.51
N SER A 672 0.99 36.02 -36.71
CA SER A 672 1.48 37.05 -37.64
C SER A 672 0.30 37.56 -38.49
N GLY A 673 -0.51 38.45 -37.93
CA GLY A 673 -1.75 38.94 -38.54
C GLY A 673 -2.99 38.21 -38.04
N ASN A 674 -3.93 37.90 -38.94
CA ASN A 674 -5.25 37.36 -38.60
C ASN A 674 -5.37 35.83 -38.74
N THR A 675 -4.27 35.14 -39.05
CA THR A 675 -4.24 33.68 -39.22
C THR A 675 -2.98 33.07 -38.61
N ALA A 676 -3.07 31.84 -38.11
CA ALA A 676 -1.92 31.02 -37.72
C ALA A 676 -2.18 29.54 -37.98
N THR A 677 -1.09 28.78 -38.13
CA THR A 677 -1.10 27.33 -38.10
C THR A 677 -0.43 26.86 -36.81
N MET A 678 -1.07 25.93 -36.10
CA MET A 678 -0.58 25.35 -34.86
C MET A 678 -0.37 23.84 -35.06
N ASP A 679 0.82 23.34 -34.74
CA ASP A 679 1.11 21.90 -34.75
C ASP A 679 0.54 21.25 -33.49
N VAL A 680 -0.28 20.22 -33.69
CA VAL A 680 -0.96 19.46 -32.64
C VAL A 680 -0.64 17.97 -32.71
N SER A 681 0.32 17.56 -33.54
CA SER A 681 0.70 16.16 -33.76
C SER A 681 1.14 15.44 -32.47
N GLY A 682 1.87 16.14 -31.60
CA GLY A 682 2.33 15.63 -30.30
C GLY A 682 1.26 15.61 -29.19
N LEU A 683 0.04 16.05 -29.46
CA LEU A 683 -1.04 16.06 -28.46
C LEU A 683 -1.85 14.74 -28.52
N PRO A 684 -2.20 14.15 -27.35
CA PRO A 684 -3.12 13.01 -27.28
C PRO A 684 -4.47 13.32 -27.94
N ALA A 685 -5.14 12.29 -28.46
CA ALA A 685 -6.51 12.40 -28.94
C ALA A 685 -7.44 12.91 -27.81
N GLY A 686 -8.34 13.82 -28.13
CA GLY A 686 -9.21 14.45 -27.13
C GLY A 686 -9.81 15.79 -27.56
N VAL A 687 -10.61 16.38 -26.67
CA VAL A 687 -11.22 17.70 -26.87
C VAL A 687 -10.40 18.75 -26.14
N TYR A 688 -10.06 19.81 -26.88
CA TYR A 688 -9.30 20.96 -26.41
C TYR A 688 -10.09 22.24 -26.63
N THR A 689 -9.76 23.27 -25.86
CA THR A 689 -10.27 24.63 -26.04
C THR A 689 -9.15 25.51 -26.57
N LEU A 690 -9.26 25.99 -27.80
CA LEU A 690 -8.38 27.04 -28.30
C LEU A 690 -8.81 28.37 -27.69
N LEU A 691 -7.90 29.02 -26.98
CA LEU A 691 -8.05 30.36 -26.41
C LEU A 691 -7.21 31.36 -27.22
N LEU A 692 -7.84 32.35 -27.84
CA LEU A 692 -7.19 33.46 -28.53
C LEU A 692 -7.28 34.74 -27.69
N THR A 693 -6.15 35.33 -27.33
CA THR A 693 -6.06 36.52 -26.49
C THR A 693 -5.45 37.69 -27.26
N ASP A 694 -6.10 38.84 -27.27
CA ASP A 694 -5.53 40.12 -27.72
C ASP A 694 -4.79 40.80 -26.57
N SER A 695 -3.48 40.96 -26.73
CA SER A 695 -2.60 41.49 -25.68
C SER A 695 -2.84 42.96 -25.35
N ARG A 696 -3.46 43.75 -26.24
CA ARG A 696 -3.70 45.18 -26.01
C ARG A 696 -5.06 45.42 -25.36
N SER A 697 -6.09 44.71 -25.81
CA SER A 697 -7.46 44.87 -25.29
C SER A 697 -7.77 43.94 -24.12
N GLY A 698 -6.98 42.89 -23.91
CA GLY A 698 -7.28 41.83 -22.95
C GLY A 698 -8.48 40.96 -23.34
N ARG A 699 -9.07 41.19 -24.52
CA ARG A 699 -10.22 40.43 -25.02
C ARG A 699 -9.77 39.00 -25.34
N THR A 700 -10.57 38.04 -24.89
CA THR A 700 -10.33 36.62 -25.12
C THR A 700 -11.50 35.98 -25.85
N LEU A 701 -11.19 35.15 -26.84
CA LEU A 701 -12.13 34.37 -27.64
C LEU A 701 -11.78 32.90 -27.53
N GLN A 702 -12.78 32.02 -27.55
CA GLN A 702 -12.54 30.58 -27.48
C GLN A 702 -13.29 29.77 -28.53
N ARG A 703 -12.69 28.65 -28.95
CA ARG A 703 -13.26 27.68 -29.90
C ARG A 703 -12.88 26.26 -29.50
N GLN A 704 -13.81 25.30 -29.56
CA GLN A 704 -13.47 23.90 -29.35
C GLN A 704 -12.68 23.32 -30.51
N VAL A 705 -11.73 22.43 -30.20
CA VAL A 705 -10.89 21.69 -31.14
C VAL A 705 -10.90 20.22 -30.75
N VAL A 706 -11.26 19.35 -31.70
CA VAL A 706 -11.25 17.89 -31.53
C VAL A 706 -9.99 17.33 -32.20
N LYS A 707 -9.07 16.77 -31.41
CA LYS A 707 -7.88 16.06 -31.89
C LYS A 707 -8.21 14.58 -32.05
N LEU A 708 -8.05 14.06 -33.26
CA LEU A 708 -8.16 12.63 -33.57
C LEU A 708 -6.88 11.86 -33.28
#